data_AF-A0A2N0ERQ5-F1
#
_entry.id   AF-A0A2N0ERQ5-F1
#
_cell.length_a   1.000
_cell.length_b   1.000
_cell.length_c   1.000
_cell.angle_alpha   90.00
_cell.angle_beta   90.00
_cell.angle_gamma   90.00
#
_symmetry.space_group_name_H-M   'P 1'
#
loop_
_entity.id
_entity.type
_entity.pdbx_description
1 polymer ?
#
loop_
_entity_poly.entity_id
_entity_poly.type
_entity_poly.pdbx_seq_one_letter_code
_entity_poly.pdbx_strand_id
1 'polypeptide(L)'
;MNHFYSSKFSALWVGKTSLLGSTKKLLIPTVFLIFLTLPTMAQGPGSLFVDAGPDVTIDCDGTNGCADITASFLSTYETSSSVYTVESIPYNPPFAFNGLANPLNPNIDDAWSDVDTLPFDFCYFGNLEQQFQVGSNGVIRFDVDPNDTSNGWSFTEDLPNNSNPTLGEANVFTPGHDIDPSVSNTEEIGYEVLGTYPNRVLVVSYFEVPMFSGTCNSLLATQMVVFYEFSNVIEIYIQDKPSCPSWNDGNAALGIQNNDGNIAYVPPGRNTSDSPWTTTNEAWRFTPAGAETFSFEWVDAGGTVIGTTATINVCPDGSEVYTARVTYTNECNGDTVVLQDDVTVTSVASYSVDLGADQQLCDQADYEITAAIGGADPADATFLWSTGETTQSITVSQSNTYSVEVEIDDCIVNRDVTIEFGEDPLIELGDTITTCFEEVALLDASPSNFDPALATYQWSLNGNVLPAETSPTLLVSDFGDYSVVVTFGFCNSVDTVSVVPNEIEMSLGEDIETCFDEALILDASPSNYDPALATYEWSMNGTILPSETSPTLEVLEEGVYSVVVSIGICTAEDSVVVSPREDLVVSLGEDFKTCANEVRTISAATEETDVTYQWLVNGDTLPDETGSSIDISFASNTTGSQTVTVIISSGNCTGEDSVDISLYNIGQCLISEGLSPNGDGMNDCLDLEFISDRSGSFSLEVFNRYGASVFNQSDYLNQWCGQDKDAADLPTGTYFYVIKFSNPDVEFGDLKTGWIYLNRESN
;
A
#
# COMPACT_ATOMS: atom_id res chain seq x y z
N MET A 1 -61.92 26.57 13.93
CA MET A 1 -63.16 27.19 14.46
C MET A 1 -63.39 26.65 15.87
N ASN A 2 -63.53 27.53 16.85
CA ASN A 2 -63.78 27.22 18.26
C ASN A 2 -65.17 26.57 18.45
N HIS A 3 -65.29 25.55 19.33
CA HIS A 3 -65.97 25.62 20.64
C HIS A 3 -66.56 24.28 21.14
N PHE A 4 -66.30 24.02 22.43
CA PHE A 4 -67.11 23.29 23.45
C PHE A 4 -67.50 21.82 23.23
N TYR A 5 -67.08 20.92 24.15
CA TYR A 5 -67.93 20.49 25.28
C TYR A 5 -67.09 19.74 26.34
N SER A 6 -67.27 20.12 27.60
CA SER A 6 -66.80 19.44 28.81
C SER A 6 -68.03 19.20 29.68
N SER A 7 -68.24 17.97 30.14
CA SER A 7 -69.21 17.68 31.21
C SER A 7 -68.64 16.67 32.19
N LYS A 8 -68.41 17.16 33.41
CA LYS A 8 -68.19 16.39 34.63
C LYS A 8 -69.42 15.56 34.99
N PHE A 9 -69.20 14.35 35.49
CA PHE A 9 -70.11 13.70 36.43
C PHE A 9 -69.36 13.38 37.71
N SER A 10 -69.85 13.92 38.82
CA SER A 10 -69.45 13.60 40.18
C SER A 10 -70.73 13.23 40.93
N ALA A 11 -70.75 12.09 41.62
CA ALA A 11 -71.80 11.78 42.59
C ALA A 11 -71.22 10.98 43.76
N LEU A 12 -71.51 11.50 44.95
CA LEU A 12 -71.18 11.00 46.28
C LEU A 12 -71.76 9.60 46.56
N TRP A 13 -71.14 8.86 47.48
CA TRP A 13 -71.87 8.18 48.56
C TRP A 13 -71.01 8.10 49.85
N VAL A 14 -71.64 8.44 50.98
CA VAL A 14 -71.13 8.36 52.36
C VAL A 14 -71.86 7.22 53.05
N GLY A 15 -71.17 6.36 53.80
CA GLY A 15 -71.84 5.29 54.59
C GLY A 15 -70.92 4.46 55.49
N LYS A 16 -70.93 4.82 56.78
CA LYS A 16 -70.23 4.32 57.98
C LYS A 16 -70.34 2.80 58.35
N THR A 17 -69.19 2.25 58.80
CA THR A 17 -68.90 1.38 59.98
C THR A 17 -69.55 0.00 60.25
N SER A 18 -68.66 -1.02 60.21
CA SER A 18 -68.22 -1.94 61.31
C SER A 18 -68.80 -3.36 61.49
N LEU A 19 -67.83 -4.27 61.74
CA LEU A 19 -67.78 -5.50 62.57
C LEU A 19 -67.89 -6.90 61.92
N LEU A 20 -66.72 -7.57 61.96
CA LEU A 20 -66.40 -8.99 62.28
C LEU A 20 -67.07 -10.14 61.50
N GLY A 21 -66.24 -10.99 60.90
CA GLY A 21 -66.61 -12.36 60.56
C GLY A 21 -65.62 -13.05 59.62
N SER A 22 -64.66 -13.77 60.19
CA SER A 22 -63.71 -14.66 59.49
C SER A 22 -64.43 -15.66 58.57
N THR A 23 -63.97 -15.84 57.33
CA THR A 23 -63.88 -17.18 56.69
C THR A 23 -63.05 -17.10 55.40
N LYS A 24 -62.13 -18.05 55.25
CA LYS A 24 -61.30 -18.32 54.08
C LYS A 24 -62.13 -18.42 52.79
N LYS A 25 -61.73 -17.73 51.71
CA LYS A 25 -62.10 -18.08 50.34
C LYS A 25 -60.99 -17.76 49.34
N LEU A 26 -60.63 -18.82 48.60
CA LEU A 26 -60.13 -18.91 47.22
C LEU A 26 -60.16 -17.59 46.42
N LEU A 27 -59.00 -17.17 45.91
CA LEU A 27 -58.88 -16.14 44.88
C LEU A 27 -59.10 -16.76 43.50
N ILE A 28 -60.11 -16.26 42.79
CA ILE A 28 -60.33 -16.39 41.36
C ILE A 28 -59.98 -15.01 40.77
N PRO A 29 -59.07 -14.87 39.80
CA PRO A 29 -58.81 -13.58 39.18
C PRO A 29 -59.98 -13.25 38.25
N THR A 30 -60.59 -12.09 38.46
CA THR A 30 -61.65 -11.53 37.62
C THR A 30 -60.98 -10.79 36.48
N VAL A 31 -61.03 -11.35 35.27
CA VAL A 31 -60.57 -10.68 34.04
C VAL A 31 -61.57 -9.56 33.72
N PHE A 32 -61.11 -8.31 33.80
CA PHE A 32 -61.86 -7.13 33.37
C PHE A 32 -61.59 -6.94 31.87
N LEU A 33 -62.46 -7.48 31.00
CA LEU A 33 -62.43 -7.18 29.56
C LEU A 33 -62.99 -5.76 29.34
N ILE A 34 -62.10 -4.81 29.04
CA ILE A 34 -62.48 -3.51 28.49
C ILE A 34 -62.49 -3.67 26.98
N PHE A 35 -63.69 -3.75 26.38
CA PHE A 35 -63.86 -3.61 24.93
C PHE A 35 -63.75 -2.11 24.59
N LEU A 36 -62.58 -1.69 24.10
CA LEU A 36 -62.40 -0.44 23.38
C LEU A 36 -62.67 -0.73 21.89
N THR A 37 -63.85 -0.37 21.40
CA THR A 37 -64.15 -0.36 19.96
C THR A 37 -63.64 0.95 19.37
N LEU A 38 -62.45 0.94 18.77
CA LEU A 38 -62.01 1.99 17.86
C LEU A 38 -62.70 1.77 16.50
N PRO A 39 -63.16 2.83 15.80
CA PRO A 39 -63.66 2.69 14.44
C PRO A 39 -62.46 2.50 13.52
N THR A 40 -62.17 1.25 13.15
CA THR A 40 -61.29 0.98 12.02
C THR A 40 -62.00 1.47 10.75
N MET A 41 -61.51 2.55 10.17
CA MET A 41 -61.67 2.76 8.73
C MET A 41 -61.03 1.53 8.11
N ALA A 42 -61.83 0.61 7.54
CA ALA A 42 -61.33 -0.61 6.94
C ALA A 42 -60.50 -0.27 5.70
N GLN A 43 -59.22 0.08 5.88
CA GLN A 43 -58.24 0.00 4.81
C GLN A 43 -57.99 -1.47 4.56
N GLY A 44 -58.23 -1.92 3.34
CA GLY A 44 -58.05 -3.32 2.98
C GLY A 44 -56.58 -3.73 3.18
N PRO A 45 -56.32 -5.04 3.37
CA PRO A 45 -55.03 -5.59 3.78
C PRO A 45 -53.85 -5.36 2.81
N GLY A 46 -54.09 -4.83 1.60
CA GLY A 46 -53.06 -4.42 0.64
C GLY A 46 -52.69 -2.93 0.70
N SER A 47 -53.22 -2.16 1.66
CA SER A 47 -52.90 -0.73 1.83
C SER A 47 -51.61 -0.55 2.63
N LEU A 48 -50.74 0.37 2.22
CA LEU A 48 -49.50 0.69 2.94
C LEU A 48 -49.83 1.22 4.35
N PHE A 49 -49.10 0.73 5.35
CA PHE A 49 -49.20 1.24 6.73
C PHE A 49 -47.87 0.99 7.46
N VAL A 50 -47.64 1.78 8.51
CA VAL A 50 -46.67 1.51 9.56
C VAL A 50 -47.34 1.84 10.89
N ASP A 51 -47.13 1.00 11.89
CA ASP A 51 -47.59 1.13 13.26
C ASP A 51 -46.41 0.79 14.16
N ALA A 52 -45.91 1.75 14.92
CA ALA A 52 -44.76 1.60 15.81
C ALA A 52 -45.10 0.79 17.08
N GLY A 53 -46.38 0.47 17.29
CA GLY A 53 -46.89 -0.14 18.51
C GLY A 53 -47.30 0.88 19.56
N PRO A 54 -47.90 0.43 20.68
CA PRO A 54 -48.30 1.32 21.77
C PRO A 54 -47.09 1.87 22.52
N ASP A 55 -47.24 3.07 23.11
CA ASP A 55 -46.28 3.63 24.06
C ASP A 55 -45.95 2.62 25.18
N VAL A 56 -44.67 2.57 25.57
CA VAL A 56 -44.15 1.61 26.54
C VAL A 56 -43.68 2.35 27.80
N THR A 57 -44.12 1.88 28.96
CA THR A 57 -43.57 2.30 30.25
C THR A 57 -42.72 1.17 30.81
N ILE A 58 -41.45 1.45 31.08
CA ILE A 58 -40.52 0.51 31.73
C ILE A 58 -40.60 0.76 33.22
N ASP A 59 -41.30 -0.13 33.92
CA ASP A 59 -41.41 -0.13 35.39
C ASP A 59 -40.08 -0.53 36.04
N CYS A 60 -39.91 -0.21 37.33
CA CYS A 60 -38.72 -0.55 38.13
C CYS A 60 -38.55 -2.06 38.43
N ASP A 61 -39.18 -2.96 37.66
CA ASP A 61 -39.35 -4.38 38.00
C ASP A 61 -38.24 -5.30 37.49
N GLY A 62 -37.02 -4.77 37.30
CA GLY A 62 -35.84 -5.56 36.97
C GLY A 62 -35.63 -5.85 35.48
N THR A 63 -36.35 -5.16 34.59
CA THR A 63 -36.25 -5.27 33.11
C THR A 63 -34.95 -4.67 32.50
N ASN A 64 -33.86 -4.57 33.27
CA ASN A 64 -32.63 -3.88 32.87
C ASN A 64 -32.87 -2.46 32.32
N GLY A 65 -33.99 -1.80 32.65
CA GLY A 65 -34.32 -0.48 32.08
C GLY A 65 -34.50 -0.50 30.56
N CYS A 66 -34.80 -1.66 29.96
CA CYS A 66 -34.97 -1.85 28.53
C CYS A 66 -36.33 -2.46 28.20
N ALA A 67 -36.85 -2.18 27.02
CA ALA A 67 -38.04 -2.83 26.49
C ALA A 67 -37.91 -3.13 25.00
N ASP A 68 -38.55 -4.21 24.56
CA ASP A 68 -38.73 -4.48 23.14
C ASP A 68 -39.86 -3.61 22.61
N ILE A 69 -39.56 -2.80 21.59
CA ILE A 69 -40.56 -2.14 20.75
C ILE A 69 -40.67 -2.90 19.43
N THR A 70 -41.88 -3.06 18.92
CA THR A 70 -42.16 -3.84 17.71
C THR A 70 -43.08 -3.08 16.80
N ALA A 71 -42.59 -2.76 15.60
CA ALA A 71 -43.38 -2.17 14.55
C ALA A 71 -44.09 -3.25 13.72
N SER A 72 -45.25 -2.90 13.17
CA SER A 72 -45.92 -3.67 12.13
C SER A 72 -46.14 -2.78 10.91
N PHE A 73 -45.95 -3.34 9.72
CA PHE A 73 -46.11 -2.64 8.46
C PHE A 73 -46.43 -3.63 7.35
N LEU A 74 -46.95 -3.14 6.23
CA LEU A 74 -47.19 -3.99 5.07
C LEU A 74 -45.86 -4.31 4.38
N SER A 75 -45.60 -5.57 4.07
CA SER A 75 -44.52 -5.97 3.16
C SER A 75 -44.99 -5.89 1.72
N THR A 76 -44.23 -5.23 0.86
CA THR A 76 -44.47 -5.14 -0.59
C THR A 76 -43.38 -5.85 -1.37
N TYR A 77 -43.72 -6.38 -2.53
CA TYR A 77 -42.83 -7.18 -3.36
C TYR A 77 -42.92 -6.75 -4.82
N GLU A 78 -41.86 -7.00 -5.57
CA GLU A 78 -41.82 -6.74 -7.00
C GLU A 78 -42.59 -7.77 -7.82
N THR A 79 -42.96 -7.35 -9.04
CA THR A 79 -43.76 -8.17 -9.98
C THR A 79 -42.96 -8.60 -11.22
N SER A 80 -41.75 -8.10 -11.42
CA SER A 80 -40.90 -8.35 -12.60
C SER A 80 -40.45 -9.81 -12.71
N SER A 81 -40.32 -10.49 -11.58
CA SER A 81 -40.12 -11.95 -11.54
C SER A 81 -41.32 -12.76 -12.06
N SER A 82 -42.47 -12.11 -12.29
CA SER A 82 -43.72 -12.75 -12.70
C SER A 82 -44.20 -13.83 -11.72
N VAL A 83 -43.79 -13.73 -10.45
CA VAL A 83 -44.17 -14.68 -9.38
C VAL A 83 -45.21 -14.07 -8.46
N TYR A 84 -46.27 -14.82 -8.19
CA TYR A 84 -47.31 -14.47 -7.22
C TYR A 84 -47.54 -15.62 -6.23
N THR A 85 -47.91 -15.30 -4.99
CA THR A 85 -48.55 -16.26 -4.08
C THR A 85 -50.06 -16.17 -4.22
N VAL A 86 -50.73 -17.32 -4.09
CA VAL A 86 -52.19 -17.43 -4.15
C VAL A 86 -52.68 -18.03 -2.84
N GLU A 87 -53.49 -17.27 -2.10
CA GLU A 87 -53.91 -17.66 -0.75
C GLU A 87 -55.42 -17.47 -0.57
N SER A 88 -56.05 -18.45 0.09
CA SER A 88 -57.45 -18.31 0.49
C SER A 88 -57.51 -17.36 1.69
N ILE A 89 -58.34 -16.32 1.59
CA ILE A 89 -58.50 -15.33 2.65
C ILE A 89 -59.92 -15.41 3.24
N PRO A 90 -60.13 -14.94 4.49
CA PRO A 90 -61.48 -14.83 5.04
C PRO A 90 -62.37 -13.97 4.14
N TYR A 91 -63.58 -14.45 3.87
CA TYR A 91 -64.56 -13.68 3.12
C TYR A 91 -65.06 -12.50 3.96
N ASN A 92 -64.48 -11.33 3.69
CA ASN A 92 -64.82 -10.04 4.29
C ASN A 92 -64.62 -8.93 3.26
N PRO A 93 -65.54 -8.77 2.28
CA PRO A 93 -65.38 -7.80 1.21
C PRO A 93 -65.29 -6.38 1.80
N PRO A 94 -64.27 -5.58 1.42
CA PRO A 94 -64.05 -4.25 1.99
C PRO A 94 -65.11 -3.22 1.52
N PHE A 95 -65.84 -3.54 0.45
CA PHE A 95 -66.82 -2.66 -0.19
C PHE A 95 -68.13 -3.39 -0.47
N ALA A 96 -69.19 -2.63 -0.75
CA ALA A 96 -70.44 -3.20 -1.23
C ALA A 96 -70.30 -3.64 -2.69
N PHE A 97 -70.94 -4.75 -3.07
CA PHE A 97 -70.95 -5.22 -4.47
C PHE A 97 -71.80 -4.33 -5.38
N ASN A 98 -72.76 -3.58 -4.83
CA ASN A 98 -73.69 -2.75 -5.60
C ASN A 98 -73.46 -1.25 -5.38
N GLY A 99 -73.97 -0.45 -6.32
CA GLY A 99 -73.99 1.01 -6.19
C GLY A 99 -72.65 1.68 -6.44
N LEU A 100 -71.74 1.04 -7.17
CA LEU A 100 -70.47 1.61 -7.58
C LEU A 100 -70.68 2.84 -8.48
N ALA A 101 -69.79 3.82 -8.36
CA ALA A 101 -69.96 5.13 -9.00
C ALA A 101 -70.00 5.10 -10.54
N ASN A 102 -69.32 4.13 -11.18
CA ASN A 102 -69.20 4.05 -12.63
C ASN A 102 -69.79 2.72 -13.15
N PRO A 103 -71.06 2.70 -13.59
CA PRO A 103 -71.66 1.51 -14.18
C PRO A 103 -71.04 1.21 -15.56
N LEU A 104 -70.79 -0.07 -15.84
CA LEU A 104 -70.24 -0.58 -17.09
C LEU A 104 -71.22 -1.56 -17.72
N ASN A 105 -71.40 -1.50 -19.04
CA ASN A 105 -72.19 -2.45 -19.83
C ASN A 105 -73.51 -2.92 -19.18
N PRO A 106 -74.35 -2.02 -18.63
CA PRO A 106 -75.37 -2.39 -17.64
C PRO A 106 -76.47 -3.31 -18.16
N ASN A 107 -76.53 -3.62 -19.47
CA ASN A 107 -77.45 -4.60 -20.08
C ASN A 107 -76.90 -5.18 -21.40
N ILE A 108 -75.58 -5.31 -21.56
CA ILE A 108 -74.98 -5.81 -22.80
C ILE A 108 -74.20 -7.08 -22.51
N ASP A 109 -74.69 -8.16 -23.08
CA ASP A 109 -74.07 -9.47 -23.05
C ASP A 109 -72.91 -9.58 -24.05
N ASP A 110 -71.91 -10.41 -23.74
CA ASP A 110 -70.70 -10.63 -24.55
C ASP A 110 -69.97 -9.34 -24.99
N ALA A 111 -69.78 -8.37 -24.10
CA ALA A 111 -69.20 -7.08 -24.44
C ALA A 111 -68.04 -6.65 -23.54
N TRP A 112 -67.00 -6.09 -24.16
CA TRP A 112 -65.99 -5.28 -23.47
C TRP A 112 -66.55 -3.87 -23.23
N SER A 113 -66.22 -3.28 -22.07
CA SER A 113 -66.46 -1.86 -21.81
C SER A 113 -65.51 -0.97 -22.63
N ASP A 114 -65.81 0.32 -22.70
CA ASP A 114 -64.87 1.30 -23.22
C ASP A 114 -63.54 1.25 -22.45
N VAL A 115 -62.43 1.54 -23.13
CA VAL A 115 -61.11 1.65 -22.47
C VAL A 115 -61.14 2.78 -21.45
N ASP A 116 -60.80 2.46 -20.20
CA ASP A 116 -60.67 3.44 -19.14
C ASP A 116 -59.23 3.50 -18.60
N THR A 117 -58.91 4.59 -17.90
CA THR A 117 -57.59 4.83 -17.32
C THR A 117 -57.52 4.24 -15.92
N LEU A 118 -56.45 3.53 -15.60
CA LEU A 118 -56.20 3.09 -14.24
C LEU A 118 -56.01 4.31 -13.33
N PRO A 119 -56.59 4.31 -12.12
CA PRO A 119 -56.51 5.45 -11.21
C PRO A 119 -55.11 5.69 -10.62
N PHE A 120 -54.22 4.73 -10.77
CA PHE A 120 -52.82 4.73 -10.35
C PHE A 120 -52.03 3.76 -11.22
N ASP A 121 -50.71 3.96 -11.24
CA ASP A 121 -49.75 3.05 -11.87
C ASP A 121 -49.82 1.69 -11.18
N PHE A 122 -50.18 0.65 -11.93
CA PHE A 122 -50.33 -0.70 -11.41
C PHE A 122 -49.29 -1.62 -12.04
N CYS A 123 -48.40 -2.18 -11.22
CA CYS A 123 -47.43 -3.17 -11.68
C CYS A 123 -48.11 -4.54 -11.79
N TYR A 124 -48.08 -5.14 -12.97
CA TYR A 124 -48.69 -6.44 -13.21
C TYR A 124 -47.76 -7.32 -14.03
N PHE A 125 -47.28 -8.42 -13.46
CA PHE A 125 -46.29 -9.31 -14.09
C PHE A 125 -45.07 -8.56 -14.69
N GLY A 126 -44.60 -7.50 -14.01
CA GLY A 126 -43.46 -6.70 -14.44
C GLY A 126 -43.79 -5.57 -15.42
N ASN A 127 -45.03 -5.49 -15.90
CA ASN A 127 -45.47 -4.41 -16.78
C ASN A 127 -46.13 -3.29 -15.97
N LEU A 128 -45.91 -2.05 -16.41
CA LEU A 128 -46.64 -0.89 -15.92
C LEU A 128 -47.96 -0.76 -16.66
N GLU A 129 -49.06 -1.13 -16.01
CA GLU A 129 -50.40 -1.00 -16.56
C GLU A 129 -51.00 0.37 -16.21
N GLN A 130 -51.57 1.02 -17.22
CA GLN A 130 -52.17 2.36 -17.11
C GLN A 130 -53.62 2.43 -17.59
N GLN A 131 -54.12 1.37 -18.21
CA GLN A 131 -55.47 1.30 -18.75
C GLN A 131 -56.08 -0.07 -18.47
N PHE A 132 -57.41 -0.15 -18.47
CA PHE A 132 -58.11 -1.41 -18.30
C PHE A 132 -59.43 -1.42 -19.08
N GLN A 133 -59.91 -2.63 -19.37
CA GLN A 133 -61.27 -2.90 -19.84
C GLN A 133 -61.88 -4.04 -19.03
N VAL A 134 -63.16 -3.91 -18.72
CA VAL A 134 -63.97 -4.93 -18.03
C VAL A 134 -64.87 -5.59 -19.05
N GLY A 135 -64.84 -6.93 -19.12
CA GLY A 135 -65.71 -7.75 -19.95
C GLY A 135 -66.97 -8.15 -19.21
N SER A 136 -68.09 -8.31 -19.91
CA SER A 136 -69.35 -8.73 -19.30
C SER A 136 -69.25 -10.09 -18.61
N ASN A 137 -68.35 -10.98 -19.05
CA ASN A 137 -68.23 -12.37 -18.60
C ASN A 137 -67.27 -12.59 -17.41
N GLY A 138 -67.16 -11.62 -16.50
CA GLY A 138 -66.38 -11.77 -15.26
C GLY A 138 -64.87 -11.61 -15.44
N VAL A 139 -64.42 -10.87 -16.47
CA VAL A 139 -62.99 -10.75 -16.80
C VAL A 139 -62.54 -9.30 -16.94
N ILE A 140 -61.25 -9.05 -16.69
CA ILE A 140 -60.60 -7.75 -16.87
C ILE A 140 -59.33 -7.95 -17.69
N ARG A 141 -59.03 -7.00 -18.58
CA ARG A 141 -57.76 -6.94 -19.33
C ARG A 141 -57.04 -5.61 -19.15
N PHE A 142 -55.72 -5.66 -19.19
CA PHE A 142 -54.83 -4.50 -19.19
C PHE A 142 -54.23 -4.23 -20.58
N ASP A 143 -54.04 -5.27 -21.40
CA ASP A 143 -53.74 -5.11 -22.83
C ASP A 143 -55.03 -4.74 -23.60
N VAL A 144 -55.39 -3.46 -23.51
CA VAL A 144 -56.66 -2.93 -24.00
C VAL A 144 -56.69 -2.76 -25.53
N ASP A 145 -57.79 -3.16 -26.17
CA ASP A 145 -58.09 -2.85 -27.57
C ASP A 145 -59.42 -2.06 -27.67
N PRO A 146 -59.39 -0.76 -27.99
CA PRO A 146 -60.59 0.05 -28.13
C PRO A 146 -61.46 -0.32 -29.35
N ASN A 147 -60.97 -1.15 -30.28
CA ASN A 147 -61.73 -1.59 -31.45
C ASN A 147 -62.44 -2.93 -31.22
N ASP A 148 -62.05 -3.66 -30.18
CA ASP A 148 -62.67 -4.91 -29.80
C ASP A 148 -63.75 -4.67 -28.75
N THR A 149 -65.00 -4.78 -29.19
CA THR A 149 -66.19 -4.60 -28.36
C THR A 149 -66.86 -5.93 -27.99
N SER A 150 -66.28 -7.08 -28.37
CA SER A 150 -66.89 -8.40 -28.18
C SER A 150 -66.11 -9.19 -27.14
N ASN A 151 -66.71 -9.48 -26.00
CA ASN A 151 -66.08 -10.34 -24.99
C ASN A 151 -66.52 -11.79 -25.19
N GLY A 152 -65.58 -12.70 -25.45
CA GLY A 152 -65.89 -14.12 -25.63
C GLY A 152 -66.41 -14.79 -24.36
N TRP A 153 -67.07 -15.95 -24.53
CA TRP A 153 -67.63 -16.76 -23.43
C TRP A 153 -67.24 -18.24 -23.49
N SER A 154 -66.85 -18.76 -24.67
CA SER A 154 -66.62 -20.20 -24.89
C SER A 154 -65.16 -20.58 -24.72
N PHE A 155 -64.90 -21.54 -23.82
CA PHE A 155 -63.58 -22.12 -23.58
C PHE A 155 -63.69 -23.49 -22.88
N THR A 156 -62.68 -24.34 -23.09
CA THR A 156 -62.52 -25.64 -22.38
C THR A 156 -61.11 -25.83 -21.84
N GLU A 157 -60.20 -24.92 -22.18
CA GLU A 157 -58.80 -24.95 -21.82
C GLU A 157 -58.55 -24.31 -20.44
N ASP A 158 -57.50 -24.76 -19.77
CA ASP A 158 -57.04 -24.19 -18.50
C ASP A 158 -56.21 -22.91 -18.71
N LEU A 159 -56.21 -22.02 -17.70
CA LEU A 159 -55.20 -20.98 -17.56
C LEU A 159 -53.85 -21.58 -17.14
N PRO A 160 -52.70 -21.05 -17.60
CA PRO A 160 -52.57 -19.95 -18.56
C PRO A 160 -52.99 -20.35 -19.97
N ASN A 161 -53.60 -19.42 -20.71
CA ASN A 161 -53.98 -19.66 -22.09
C ASN A 161 -53.88 -18.40 -22.95
N ASN A 162 -53.27 -18.53 -24.13
CA ASN A 162 -53.19 -17.48 -25.15
C ASN A 162 -53.66 -17.94 -26.54
N SER A 163 -54.23 -19.14 -26.63
CA SER A 163 -54.65 -19.75 -27.91
C SER A 163 -56.16 -19.66 -28.12
N ASN A 164 -56.92 -19.75 -27.03
CA ASN A 164 -58.36 -19.49 -27.03
C ASN A 164 -58.57 -17.97 -26.89
N PRO A 165 -59.23 -17.29 -27.84
CA PRO A 165 -59.41 -15.83 -27.78
C PRO A 165 -60.20 -15.37 -26.54
N THR A 166 -61.13 -16.19 -26.02
CA THR A 166 -61.87 -15.87 -24.79
C THR A 166 -60.97 -15.76 -23.57
N LEU A 167 -59.98 -16.66 -23.44
CA LEU A 167 -59.05 -16.67 -22.31
C LEU A 167 -57.82 -15.78 -22.56
N GLY A 168 -57.29 -15.78 -23.78
CA GLY A 168 -56.06 -15.09 -24.14
C GLY A 168 -56.14 -13.56 -24.15
N GLU A 169 -57.35 -13.01 -24.25
CA GLU A 169 -57.58 -11.56 -24.21
C GLU A 169 -57.75 -11.00 -22.79
N ALA A 170 -57.87 -11.87 -21.77
CA ALA A 170 -58.11 -11.47 -20.39
C ALA A 170 -56.90 -11.69 -19.49
N ASN A 171 -56.77 -10.85 -18.46
CA ASN A 171 -55.70 -10.93 -17.47
C ASN A 171 -56.21 -11.39 -16.12
N VAL A 172 -57.34 -10.88 -15.66
CA VAL A 172 -57.91 -11.19 -14.33
C VAL A 172 -59.29 -11.80 -14.51
N PHE A 173 -59.49 -12.96 -13.90
CA PHE A 173 -60.71 -13.76 -14.01
C PHE A 173 -61.38 -13.79 -12.64
N THR A 174 -62.44 -13.00 -12.46
CA THR A 174 -63.33 -13.03 -11.29
C THR A 174 -64.49 -13.95 -11.66
N PRO A 175 -64.53 -15.20 -11.15
CA PRO A 175 -64.95 -16.35 -11.97
C PRO A 175 -65.28 -16.01 -13.43
N GLY A 176 -64.32 -16.08 -14.35
CA GLY A 176 -64.60 -15.91 -15.78
C GLY A 176 -65.53 -17.01 -16.27
N HIS A 177 -66.73 -16.66 -16.72
CA HIS A 177 -67.78 -17.58 -17.18
C HIS A 177 -68.89 -16.79 -17.88
N ASP A 178 -69.74 -17.51 -18.62
CA ASP A 178 -70.82 -16.89 -19.39
C ASP A 178 -71.98 -16.42 -18.49
N ILE A 179 -72.10 -15.10 -18.35
CA ILE A 179 -73.15 -14.40 -17.58
C ILE A 179 -73.82 -13.36 -18.47
N ASP A 180 -75.13 -13.21 -18.32
CA ASP A 180 -76.01 -12.47 -19.21
C ASP A 180 -76.56 -11.21 -18.52
N PRO A 181 -75.82 -10.08 -18.52
CA PRO A 181 -76.32 -8.83 -17.98
C PRO A 181 -77.51 -8.27 -18.78
N SER A 182 -77.78 -8.75 -20.00
CA SER A 182 -78.87 -8.23 -20.85
C SER A 182 -80.27 -8.56 -20.33
N VAL A 183 -80.38 -9.54 -19.42
CA VAL A 183 -81.65 -9.98 -18.82
C VAL A 183 -81.92 -9.38 -17.46
N SER A 184 -81.00 -8.56 -16.96
CA SER A 184 -81.18 -7.84 -15.70
C SER A 184 -81.99 -6.56 -15.85
N ASN A 185 -82.44 -6.05 -14.70
CA ASN A 185 -83.03 -4.73 -14.55
C ASN A 185 -82.36 -3.90 -13.43
N THR A 186 -81.27 -4.40 -12.84
CA THR A 186 -80.46 -3.75 -11.80
C THR A 186 -79.06 -3.53 -12.35
N GLU A 187 -78.51 -2.30 -12.29
CA GLU A 187 -77.19 -1.98 -12.83
C GLU A 187 -76.10 -2.89 -12.22
N GLU A 188 -75.54 -3.76 -13.05
CA GLU A 188 -75.05 -5.06 -12.59
C GLU A 188 -73.53 -5.23 -12.63
N ILE A 189 -72.84 -4.41 -13.42
CA ILE A 189 -71.38 -4.39 -13.52
C ILE A 189 -70.93 -2.95 -13.38
N GLY A 190 -69.90 -2.70 -12.58
CA GLY A 190 -69.37 -1.36 -12.40
C GLY A 190 -68.01 -1.33 -11.75
N TYR A 191 -67.41 -0.15 -11.71
CA TYR A 191 -66.17 0.09 -11.00
C TYR A 191 -66.20 1.37 -10.18
N GLU A 192 -65.36 1.43 -9.15
CA GLU A 192 -65.15 2.62 -8.33
C GLU A 192 -63.70 2.72 -7.89
N VAL A 193 -63.22 3.97 -7.77
CA VAL A 193 -61.90 4.28 -7.23
C VAL A 193 -62.10 4.83 -5.83
N LEU A 194 -61.55 4.14 -4.84
CA LEU A 194 -61.70 4.49 -3.44
C LEU A 194 -60.33 4.75 -2.79
N GLY A 195 -60.31 5.46 -1.68
CA GLY A 195 -59.08 5.83 -0.97
C GLY A 195 -58.40 7.09 -1.53
N THR A 196 -57.19 7.35 -1.04
CA THR A 196 -56.35 8.49 -1.41
C THR A 196 -54.90 8.03 -1.52
N TYR A 197 -54.10 8.66 -2.39
CA TYR A 197 -52.67 8.35 -2.50
C TYR A 197 -52.02 8.35 -1.11
N PRO A 198 -51.21 7.33 -0.75
CA PRO A 198 -50.74 6.21 -1.59
C PRO A 198 -51.59 4.93 -1.53
N ASN A 199 -52.77 4.96 -0.90
CA ASN A 199 -53.64 3.80 -0.64
C ASN A 199 -54.96 3.90 -1.42
N ARG A 200 -54.91 4.23 -2.70
CA ARG A 200 -56.09 4.10 -3.57
C ARG A 200 -56.33 2.62 -3.89
N VAL A 201 -57.57 2.29 -4.21
CA VAL A 201 -57.94 0.98 -4.75
C VAL A 201 -58.86 1.14 -5.94
N LEU A 202 -58.73 0.26 -6.92
CA LEU A 202 -59.73 0.07 -7.97
C LEU A 202 -60.59 -1.14 -7.61
N VAL A 203 -61.89 -0.93 -7.53
CA VAL A 203 -62.87 -1.99 -7.28
C VAL A 203 -63.65 -2.22 -8.56
N VAL A 204 -63.74 -3.46 -9.03
CA VAL A 204 -64.65 -3.85 -10.12
C VAL A 204 -65.58 -4.92 -9.57
N SER A 205 -66.90 -4.75 -9.74
CA SER A 205 -67.89 -5.67 -9.21
C SER A 205 -68.95 -6.04 -10.23
N TYR A 206 -69.40 -7.28 -10.12
CA TYR A 206 -70.54 -7.89 -10.80
C TYR A 206 -71.52 -8.29 -9.70
N PHE A 207 -72.74 -7.75 -9.71
CA PHE A 207 -73.68 -7.89 -8.61
C PHE A 207 -75.02 -8.44 -9.09
N GLU A 208 -75.32 -9.68 -8.70
CA GLU A 208 -76.54 -10.38 -9.06
C GLU A 208 -76.72 -10.65 -10.57
N VAL A 209 -75.62 -10.75 -11.34
CA VAL A 209 -75.68 -10.98 -12.80
C VAL A 209 -76.23 -12.37 -13.13
N PRO A 210 -77.32 -12.51 -13.91
CA PRO A 210 -77.86 -13.80 -14.31
C PRO A 210 -76.85 -14.65 -15.10
N MET A 211 -76.82 -15.96 -14.85
CA MET A 211 -76.10 -16.90 -15.71
C MET A 211 -76.75 -16.97 -17.11
N PHE A 212 -75.93 -17.02 -18.16
CA PHE A 212 -76.43 -17.18 -19.53
C PHE A 212 -77.13 -18.55 -19.72
N SER A 213 -78.08 -18.59 -20.67
CA SER A 213 -79.05 -19.65 -21.01
C SER A 213 -80.39 -19.48 -20.32
N GLY A 214 -81.48 -19.37 -21.10
CA GLY A 214 -82.84 -19.11 -20.60
C GLY A 214 -83.40 -20.06 -19.52
N THR A 215 -82.76 -21.20 -19.27
CA THR A 215 -83.08 -22.11 -18.14
C THR A 215 -82.31 -21.81 -16.85
N CYS A 216 -81.31 -20.94 -16.91
CA CYS A 216 -80.34 -20.61 -15.85
C CYS A 216 -80.38 -19.14 -15.43
N ASN A 217 -81.09 -18.24 -16.12
CA ASN A 217 -81.18 -16.81 -15.76
C ASN A 217 -81.72 -16.51 -14.34
N SER A 218 -82.28 -17.50 -13.63
CA SER A 218 -82.64 -17.36 -12.21
C SER A 218 -81.47 -17.57 -11.25
N LEU A 219 -80.32 -18.02 -11.74
CA LEU A 219 -79.07 -18.21 -11.00
C LEU A 219 -78.25 -16.93 -11.17
N LEU A 220 -77.95 -16.26 -10.06
CA LEU A 220 -77.31 -14.95 -10.05
C LEU A 220 -75.87 -15.08 -9.55
N ALA A 221 -74.92 -14.49 -10.28
CA ALA A 221 -73.50 -14.45 -9.94
C ALA A 221 -73.15 -13.09 -9.31
N THR A 222 -72.45 -13.13 -8.18
CA THR A 222 -72.01 -11.94 -7.45
C THR A 222 -70.55 -12.06 -7.05
N GLN A 223 -69.73 -11.17 -7.59
CA GLN A 223 -68.26 -11.21 -7.48
C GLN A 223 -67.63 -9.82 -7.60
N MET A 224 -66.42 -9.68 -7.08
CA MET A 224 -65.69 -8.42 -7.02
C MET A 224 -64.19 -8.70 -7.08
N VAL A 225 -63.45 -7.81 -7.73
CA VAL A 225 -61.99 -7.70 -7.58
C VAL A 225 -61.61 -6.35 -7.03
N VAL A 226 -60.58 -6.33 -6.18
CA VAL A 226 -59.95 -5.14 -5.63
C VAL A 226 -58.47 -5.14 -6.00
N PHE A 227 -58.02 -4.07 -6.65
CA PHE A 227 -56.62 -3.81 -6.98
C PHE A 227 -56.08 -2.76 -6.01
N TYR A 228 -54.97 -3.08 -5.33
CA TYR A 228 -54.37 -2.18 -4.35
C TYR A 228 -53.20 -1.38 -4.95
N GLU A 229 -53.23 -0.06 -4.76
CA GLU A 229 -52.13 0.84 -5.12
C GLU A 229 -50.84 0.47 -4.34
N PHE A 230 -49.68 0.63 -4.98
CA PHE A 230 -48.33 0.31 -4.48
C PHE A 230 -48.04 -1.17 -4.17
N SER A 231 -48.88 -1.86 -3.42
CA SER A 231 -48.62 -3.28 -3.07
C SER A 231 -48.83 -4.21 -4.25
N ASN A 232 -49.58 -3.76 -5.27
CA ASN A 232 -49.98 -4.53 -6.45
C ASN A 232 -50.72 -5.84 -6.11
N VAL A 233 -51.27 -5.91 -4.90
CA VAL A 233 -52.10 -7.02 -4.44
C VAL A 233 -53.42 -6.98 -5.19
N ILE A 234 -53.91 -8.16 -5.55
CA ILE A 234 -55.24 -8.36 -6.15
C ILE A 234 -56.03 -9.26 -5.22
N GLU A 235 -57.22 -8.84 -4.81
CA GLU A 235 -58.14 -9.66 -4.04
C GLU A 235 -59.43 -9.89 -4.80
N ILE A 236 -59.88 -11.14 -4.88
CA ILE A 236 -61.13 -11.52 -5.52
C ILE A 236 -62.09 -12.04 -4.45
N TYR A 237 -63.28 -11.46 -4.38
CA TYR A 237 -64.36 -11.84 -3.48
C TYR A 237 -65.53 -12.38 -4.30
N ILE A 238 -66.02 -13.56 -3.94
CA ILE A 238 -67.10 -14.26 -4.60
C ILE A 238 -68.19 -14.48 -3.55
N GLN A 239 -69.27 -13.69 -3.64
CA GLN A 239 -70.42 -13.91 -2.78
C GLN A 239 -71.18 -15.15 -3.23
N ASP A 240 -71.46 -15.25 -4.53
CA ASP A 240 -72.24 -16.32 -5.13
C ASP A 240 -71.70 -16.65 -6.53
N LYS A 241 -71.27 -17.89 -6.74
CA LYS A 241 -70.93 -18.44 -8.05
C LYS A 241 -71.75 -19.70 -8.31
N PRO A 242 -72.91 -19.58 -8.97
CA PRO A 242 -73.68 -20.74 -9.41
C PRO A 242 -73.04 -21.41 -10.63
N SER A 243 -73.56 -22.58 -11.01
CA SER A 243 -73.17 -23.29 -12.23
C SER A 243 -74.40 -23.59 -13.09
N CYS A 244 -74.22 -23.52 -14.41
CA CYS A 244 -75.22 -23.90 -15.40
C CYS A 244 -74.64 -25.02 -16.29
N PRO A 245 -74.57 -26.30 -15.84
CA PRO A 245 -73.92 -27.36 -16.61
C PRO A 245 -74.58 -27.66 -17.98
N SER A 246 -75.82 -27.21 -18.18
CA SER A 246 -76.50 -27.31 -19.49
C SER A 246 -75.99 -26.32 -20.54
N TRP A 247 -75.10 -25.39 -20.15
CA TRP A 247 -74.54 -24.36 -21.00
C TRP A 247 -73.02 -24.29 -20.82
N ASN A 248 -72.28 -24.35 -21.93
CA ASN A 248 -70.80 -24.36 -21.95
C ASN A 248 -70.18 -25.34 -20.92
N ASP A 249 -70.84 -26.48 -20.68
CA ASP A 249 -70.50 -27.48 -19.64
C ASP A 249 -70.37 -26.93 -18.20
N GLY A 250 -70.82 -25.69 -17.96
CA GLY A 250 -70.63 -24.96 -16.71
C GLY A 250 -69.18 -24.51 -16.49
N ASN A 251 -68.38 -24.40 -17.55
CA ASN A 251 -66.98 -24.00 -17.52
C ASN A 251 -66.80 -22.62 -16.90
N ALA A 252 -65.84 -22.52 -15.98
CA ALA A 252 -65.42 -21.29 -15.34
C ALA A 252 -63.94 -21.35 -14.95
N ALA A 253 -63.26 -20.21 -14.95
CA ALA A 253 -61.89 -20.07 -14.47
C ALA A 253 -61.77 -18.90 -13.48
N LEU A 254 -60.95 -19.05 -12.44
CA LEU A 254 -60.62 -17.98 -11.50
C LEU A 254 -59.12 -17.86 -11.43
N GLY A 255 -58.58 -16.65 -11.49
CA GLY A 255 -57.14 -16.46 -11.41
C GLY A 255 -56.67 -15.19 -12.08
N ILE A 256 -55.36 -15.11 -12.21
CA ILE A 256 -54.67 -14.03 -12.92
C ILE A 256 -53.67 -14.63 -13.92
N GLN A 257 -53.46 -14.00 -15.07
CA GLN A 257 -52.44 -14.36 -16.04
C GLN A 257 -51.78 -13.13 -16.67
N ASN A 258 -50.53 -13.27 -17.09
CA ASN A 258 -49.79 -12.20 -17.76
C ASN A 258 -50.36 -11.90 -19.17
N ASN A 259 -49.96 -10.77 -19.76
CA ASN A 259 -50.46 -10.32 -21.08
C ASN A 259 -50.15 -11.32 -22.20
N ASP A 260 -49.03 -12.05 -22.12
CA ASP A 260 -48.69 -13.09 -23.09
C ASP A 260 -49.55 -14.36 -22.95
N GLY A 261 -50.35 -14.48 -21.89
CA GLY A 261 -51.18 -15.63 -21.55
C GLY A 261 -50.41 -16.94 -21.43
N ASN A 262 -49.15 -16.87 -20.98
CA ASN A 262 -48.25 -18.02 -20.84
C ASN A 262 -47.85 -18.33 -19.39
N ILE A 263 -48.15 -17.43 -18.44
CA ILE A 263 -47.98 -17.62 -17.00
C ILE A 263 -49.29 -17.23 -16.31
N ALA A 264 -49.81 -18.12 -15.45
CA ALA A 264 -51.01 -17.84 -14.66
C ALA A 264 -50.90 -18.39 -13.24
N TYR A 265 -51.69 -17.78 -12.37
CA TYR A 265 -51.87 -18.16 -10.98
C TYR A 265 -53.36 -18.40 -10.75
N VAL A 266 -53.69 -19.63 -10.39
CA VAL A 266 -55.07 -20.12 -10.26
C VAL A 266 -55.25 -20.71 -8.86
N PRO A 267 -56.28 -20.32 -8.12
CA PRO A 267 -56.60 -20.95 -6.85
C PRO A 267 -56.86 -22.47 -6.99
N PRO A 268 -56.51 -23.28 -5.98
CA PRO A 268 -56.74 -24.72 -6.02
C PRO A 268 -58.20 -25.09 -6.32
N GLY A 269 -58.43 -25.90 -7.36
CA GLY A 269 -59.76 -26.39 -7.72
C GLY A 269 -60.66 -25.34 -8.38
N ARG A 270 -60.08 -24.32 -9.02
CA ARG A 270 -60.81 -23.21 -9.65
C ARG A 270 -60.39 -22.94 -11.10
N ASN A 271 -59.67 -23.86 -11.75
CA ASN A 271 -59.38 -23.75 -13.18
C ASN A 271 -60.55 -24.28 -14.02
N THR A 272 -60.46 -24.14 -15.34
CA THR A 272 -61.49 -24.64 -16.27
C THR A 272 -61.69 -26.15 -16.13
N SER A 273 -60.62 -26.94 -16.01
CA SER A 273 -60.66 -28.39 -15.89
C SER A 273 -61.26 -28.90 -14.58
N ASP A 274 -61.39 -28.03 -13.57
CA ASP A 274 -62.10 -28.32 -12.33
C ASP A 274 -63.63 -28.09 -12.46
N SER A 275 -64.09 -27.58 -13.60
CA SER A 275 -65.49 -27.28 -13.85
C SER A 275 -66.36 -28.54 -14.03
N PRO A 276 -67.67 -28.47 -13.69
CA PRO A 276 -68.35 -27.32 -13.11
C PRO A 276 -68.08 -27.22 -11.60
N TRP A 277 -67.70 -26.02 -11.14
CA TRP A 277 -67.57 -25.69 -9.72
C TRP A 277 -68.50 -24.54 -9.33
N THR A 278 -68.90 -24.55 -8.05
CA THR A 278 -69.76 -23.54 -7.43
C THR A 278 -69.17 -23.12 -6.10
N THR A 279 -69.40 -21.88 -5.70
CA THR A 279 -68.96 -21.41 -4.39
C THR A 279 -69.87 -20.31 -3.84
N THR A 280 -69.77 -20.09 -2.53
CA THR A 280 -70.45 -18.99 -1.82
C THR A 280 -69.54 -18.47 -0.73
N ASN A 281 -69.45 -17.14 -0.57
CA ASN A 281 -68.61 -16.46 0.42
C ASN A 281 -67.16 -16.97 0.39
N GLU A 282 -66.53 -16.92 -0.77
CA GLU A 282 -65.14 -17.31 -1.00
C GLU A 282 -64.30 -16.11 -1.39
N ALA A 283 -63.05 -16.06 -0.95
CA ALA A 283 -62.14 -14.99 -1.30
C ALA A 283 -60.70 -15.49 -1.45
N TRP A 284 -59.98 -14.86 -2.39
CA TRP A 284 -58.60 -15.21 -2.74
C TRP A 284 -57.75 -13.95 -2.86
N ARG A 285 -56.51 -14.03 -2.38
CA ARG A 285 -55.50 -13.00 -2.57
C ARG A 285 -54.40 -13.49 -3.50
N PHE A 286 -54.01 -12.62 -4.42
CA PHE A 286 -52.82 -12.74 -5.24
C PHE A 286 -51.84 -11.66 -4.82
N THR A 287 -50.73 -12.07 -4.22
CA THR A 287 -49.68 -11.16 -3.73
C THR A 287 -48.46 -11.34 -4.62
N PRO A 288 -47.84 -10.27 -5.15
CA PRO A 288 -46.52 -10.39 -5.76
C PRO A 288 -45.54 -11.06 -4.79
N ALA A 289 -44.66 -11.91 -5.33
CA ALA A 289 -43.76 -12.76 -4.53
C ALA A 289 -42.30 -12.64 -4.99
N GLY A 290 -41.97 -11.52 -5.64
CA GLY A 290 -40.61 -11.15 -6.01
C GLY A 290 -39.76 -10.71 -4.82
N ALA A 291 -38.65 -10.02 -5.11
CA ALA A 291 -37.87 -9.31 -4.10
C ALA A 291 -38.70 -8.25 -3.35
N GLU A 292 -38.35 -7.99 -2.08
CA GLU A 292 -38.98 -6.96 -1.26
C GLU A 292 -38.74 -5.56 -1.85
N THR A 293 -39.78 -4.73 -1.88
CA THR A 293 -39.74 -3.36 -2.43
C THR A 293 -39.92 -2.29 -1.36
N PHE A 294 -39.65 -2.64 -0.11
CA PHE A 294 -39.67 -1.72 1.02
C PHE A 294 -38.35 -1.80 1.80
N SER A 295 -38.06 -0.75 2.56
CA SER A 295 -37.00 -0.74 3.57
C SER A 295 -37.54 -0.20 4.88
N PHE A 296 -37.19 -0.84 5.99
CA PHE A 296 -37.62 -0.46 7.33
C PHE A 296 -36.45 -0.01 8.19
N GLU A 297 -36.69 1.02 8.99
CA GLU A 297 -35.73 1.51 9.98
C GLU A 297 -36.44 2.12 11.20
N TRP A 298 -35.81 1.94 12.36
CA TRP A 298 -36.10 2.66 13.58
C TRP A 298 -35.18 3.87 13.69
N VAL A 299 -35.74 5.02 14.00
CA VAL A 299 -35.02 6.29 14.12
C VAL A 299 -35.20 6.86 15.52
N ASP A 300 -34.13 7.27 16.18
CA ASP A 300 -34.19 7.96 17.47
C ASP A 300 -34.63 9.43 17.33
N ALA A 301 -34.86 10.11 18.46
CA ALA A 301 -35.22 11.53 18.48
C ALA A 301 -34.15 12.47 17.88
N GLY A 302 -32.90 12.01 17.77
CA GLY A 302 -31.78 12.72 17.14
C GLY A 302 -31.73 12.55 15.61
N GLY A 303 -32.54 11.66 15.04
CA GLY A 303 -32.55 11.32 13.63
C GLY A 303 -31.58 10.19 13.25
N THR A 304 -30.98 9.51 14.24
CA THR A 304 -30.06 8.38 14.03
C THR A 304 -30.83 7.09 13.81
N VAL A 305 -30.41 6.27 12.85
CA VAL A 305 -30.96 4.92 12.66
C VAL A 305 -30.43 3.98 13.74
N ILE A 306 -31.31 3.38 14.53
CA ILE A 306 -30.97 2.52 15.66
C ILE A 306 -31.31 1.04 15.43
N GLY A 307 -31.98 0.72 14.32
CA GLY A 307 -32.21 -0.66 13.90
C GLY A 307 -33.02 -0.77 12.62
N THR A 308 -32.98 -1.93 11.98
CA THR A 308 -33.68 -2.20 10.70
C THR A 308 -34.57 -3.44 10.78
N THR A 309 -34.71 -4.04 11.97
CA THR A 309 -35.62 -5.15 12.24
C THR A 309 -36.90 -4.63 12.87
N ALA A 310 -38.04 -5.24 12.54
CA ALA A 310 -39.35 -4.83 13.06
C ALA A 310 -39.37 -4.70 14.59
N THR A 311 -38.69 -5.61 15.29
CA THR A 311 -38.48 -5.55 16.75
C THR A 311 -37.05 -5.10 17.06
N ILE A 312 -36.90 -4.15 17.98
CA ILE A 312 -35.63 -3.76 18.59
C ILE A 312 -35.78 -3.63 20.11
N ASN A 313 -34.69 -3.83 20.84
CA ASN A 313 -34.60 -3.60 22.28
C ASN A 313 -34.02 -2.20 22.53
N VAL A 314 -34.73 -1.36 23.29
CA VAL A 314 -34.34 0.02 23.58
C VAL A 314 -34.31 0.28 25.07
N CYS A 315 -33.34 1.06 25.53
CA CYS A 315 -33.07 1.32 26.95
C CYS A 315 -32.97 2.83 27.22
N PRO A 316 -34.07 3.60 27.10
CA PRO A 316 -34.02 5.06 27.26
C PRO A 316 -33.65 5.47 28.69
N ASP A 317 -32.85 6.55 28.82
CA ASP A 317 -32.62 7.23 30.10
C ASP A 317 -33.70 8.31 30.31
N GLY A 318 -34.83 7.89 30.87
CA GLY A 318 -36.03 8.71 31.01
C GLY A 318 -37.03 8.46 29.90
N SER A 319 -37.47 9.51 29.19
CA SER A 319 -38.52 9.42 28.17
C SER A 319 -37.97 9.80 26.80
N GLU A 320 -38.05 8.86 25.86
CA GLU A 320 -37.58 9.04 24.49
C GLU A 320 -38.66 8.62 23.48
N VAL A 321 -38.63 9.22 22.29
CA VAL A 321 -39.50 8.89 21.16
C VAL A 321 -38.66 8.17 20.12
N TYR A 322 -39.15 7.02 19.65
CA TYR A 322 -38.60 6.27 18.53
C TYR A 322 -39.60 6.28 17.38
N THR A 323 -39.11 6.53 16.17
CA THR A 323 -39.93 6.57 14.95
C THR A 323 -39.70 5.33 14.12
N ALA A 324 -40.76 4.54 13.91
CA ALA A 324 -40.80 3.48 12.91
C ALA A 324 -40.97 4.14 11.53
N ARG A 325 -39.98 3.98 10.64
CA ARG A 325 -39.98 4.55 9.28
C ARG A 325 -39.92 3.43 8.25
N VAL A 326 -40.90 3.39 7.37
CA VAL A 326 -40.90 2.48 6.21
C VAL A 326 -40.85 3.31 4.94
N THR A 327 -39.93 2.97 4.05
CA THR A 327 -39.87 3.51 2.70
C THR A 327 -40.30 2.44 1.71
N TYR A 328 -41.42 2.68 1.04
CA TYR A 328 -41.94 1.85 -0.05
C TYR A 328 -41.46 2.39 -1.39
N THR A 329 -41.08 1.51 -2.31
CA THR A 329 -40.67 1.85 -3.67
C THR A 329 -41.55 1.12 -4.67
N ASN A 330 -42.18 1.86 -5.56
CA ASN A 330 -42.82 1.28 -6.74
C ASN A 330 -41.74 1.05 -7.80
N GLU A 331 -41.47 -0.21 -8.14
CA GLU A 331 -40.39 -0.55 -9.07
C GLU A 331 -40.69 -0.14 -10.52
N CYS A 332 -41.96 -0.10 -10.93
CA CYS A 332 -42.32 0.16 -12.33
C CYS A 332 -42.15 1.62 -12.74
N ASN A 333 -42.36 2.54 -11.79
CA ASN A 333 -42.28 3.98 -12.06
C ASN A 333 -41.22 4.71 -11.20
N GLY A 334 -40.64 4.03 -10.20
CA GLY A 334 -39.63 4.57 -9.29
C GLY A 334 -40.16 5.46 -8.17
N ASP A 335 -41.48 5.60 -8.04
CA ASP A 335 -42.08 6.43 -6.99
C ASP A 335 -41.80 5.86 -5.61
N THR A 336 -41.49 6.73 -4.66
CA THR A 336 -41.24 6.35 -3.27
C THR A 336 -42.26 7.00 -2.33
N VAL A 337 -42.66 6.23 -1.33
CA VAL A 337 -43.56 6.66 -0.26
C VAL A 337 -42.89 6.35 1.06
N VAL A 338 -42.76 7.36 1.91
CA VAL A 338 -42.25 7.19 3.28
C VAL A 338 -43.41 7.33 4.24
N LEU A 339 -43.67 6.29 5.01
CA LEU A 339 -44.60 6.32 6.14
C LEU A 339 -43.82 6.31 7.45
N GLN A 340 -44.34 7.00 8.45
CA GLN A 340 -43.75 7.09 9.77
C GLN A 340 -44.83 6.96 10.84
N ASP A 341 -44.47 6.31 11.93
CA ASP A 341 -45.25 6.29 13.17
C ASP A 341 -44.30 6.33 14.37
N ASP A 342 -44.75 6.93 15.47
CA ASP A 342 -43.94 7.18 16.65
C ASP A 342 -44.39 6.31 17.83
N VAL A 343 -43.43 5.80 18.60
CA VAL A 343 -43.66 5.17 19.91
C VAL A 343 -42.83 5.89 20.97
N THR A 344 -43.45 6.22 22.10
CA THR A 344 -42.74 6.79 23.25
C THR A 344 -42.40 5.68 24.23
N VAL A 345 -41.14 5.59 24.64
CA VAL A 345 -40.69 4.67 25.69
C VAL A 345 -40.23 5.50 26.89
N THR A 346 -40.86 5.26 28.04
CA THR A 346 -40.61 5.99 29.28
C THR A 346 -40.15 5.05 30.39
N SER A 347 -38.91 5.21 30.82
CA SER A 347 -38.39 4.64 32.06
C SER A 347 -38.86 5.45 33.27
N VAL A 348 -39.46 4.79 34.27
CA VAL A 348 -39.90 5.44 35.51
C VAL A 348 -38.83 5.45 36.61
N ALA A 349 -37.64 4.91 36.35
CA ALA A 349 -36.51 4.99 37.29
C ALA A 349 -36.06 6.45 37.47
N SER A 350 -35.81 6.87 38.71
CA SER A 350 -35.34 8.22 39.02
C SER A 350 -33.83 8.39 38.86
N TYR A 351 -33.13 7.33 38.47
CA TYR A 351 -31.68 7.26 38.34
C TYR A 351 -31.28 6.33 37.20
N SER A 352 -30.05 6.49 36.71
CA SER A 352 -29.44 5.63 35.69
C SER A 352 -28.18 4.95 36.21
N VAL A 353 -27.83 3.82 35.61
CA VAL A 353 -26.63 3.02 35.90
C VAL A 353 -25.87 2.83 34.58
N ASP A 354 -24.59 3.17 34.57
CA ASP A 354 -23.68 2.99 33.43
C ASP A 354 -22.45 2.16 33.87
N LEU A 355 -22.12 1.13 33.11
CA LEU A 355 -20.96 0.26 33.31
C LEU A 355 -19.81 0.53 32.33
N GLY A 356 -20.02 1.44 31.36
CA GLY A 356 -19.16 1.61 30.21
C GLY A 356 -19.43 0.60 29.09
N ALA A 357 -18.65 0.70 28.01
CA ALA A 357 -18.70 -0.24 26.89
C ALA A 357 -17.96 -1.56 27.22
N ASP A 358 -18.23 -2.60 26.44
CA ASP A 358 -17.46 -3.86 26.48
C ASP A 358 -15.95 -3.61 26.30
N GLN A 359 -15.13 -4.40 26.99
CA GLN A 359 -13.68 -4.23 27.02
C GLN A 359 -12.95 -5.48 26.51
N GLN A 360 -11.94 -5.26 25.69
CA GLN A 360 -10.97 -6.28 25.26
C GLN A 360 -9.58 -5.85 25.74
N LEU A 361 -8.94 -6.67 26.58
CA LEU A 361 -7.74 -6.31 27.31
C LEU A 361 -6.65 -7.38 27.09
N CYS A 362 -5.49 -6.96 26.61
CA CYS A 362 -4.31 -7.82 26.43
C CYS A 362 -3.30 -7.58 27.56
N ASP A 363 -2.74 -8.65 28.10
CA ASP A 363 -1.70 -8.63 29.15
C ASP A 363 -2.10 -7.86 30.44
N GLN A 364 -3.40 -7.71 30.67
CA GLN A 364 -3.95 -7.19 31.92
C GLN A 364 -4.34 -8.34 32.83
N ALA A 365 -3.90 -8.29 34.08
CA ALA A 365 -4.25 -9.30 35.08
C ALA A 365 -5.70 -9.13 35.59
N ASP A 366 -6.20 -7.89 35.61
CA ASP A 366 -7.53 -7.55 36.06
C ASP A 366 -8.05 -6.24 35.45
N TYR A 367 -9.34 -5.98 35.67
CA TYR A 367 -10.04 -4.76 35.27
C TYR A 367 -11.06 -4.36 36.34
N GLU A 368 -11.15 -3.07 36.67
CA GLU A 368 -12.16 -2.54 37.59
C GLU A 368 -13.40 -2.08 36.81
N ILE A 369 -14.53 -2.72 37.07
CA ILE A 369 -15.84 -2.29 36.59
C ILE A 369 -16.47 -1.42 37.68
N THR A 370 -16.90 -0.20 37.33
CA THR A 370 -17.58 0.71 38.26
C THR A 370 -18.99 1.00 37.76
N ALA A 371 -20.00 0.77 38.61
CA ALA A 371 -21.37 1.18 38.33
C ALA A 371 -21.53 2.68 38.61
N ALA A 372 -21.45 3.49 37.55
CA ALA A 372 -21.65 4.92 37.64
C ALA A 372 -23.15 5.24 37.75
N ILE A 373 -23.54 5.94 38.83
CA ILE A 373 -24.94 6.31 39.08
C ILE A 373 -25.18 7.75 38.61
N GLY A 374 -26.15 7.92 37.71
CA GLY A 374 -26.66 9.21 37.26
C GLY A 374 -28.00 9.53 37.93
N GLY A 375 -28.28 10.80 38.21
CA GLY A 375 -29.60 11.24 38.69
C GLY A 375 -29.93 10.99 40.17
N ALA A 376 -29.16 10.16 40.88
CA ALA A 376 -29.25 9.93 42.32
C ALA A 376 -27.89 10.00 43.02
N ASP A 377 -27.89 10.01 44.36
CA ASP A 377 -26.66 9.88 45.15
C ASP A 377 -26.26 8.39 45.21
N PRO A 378 -25.05 7.99 44.74
CA PRO A 378 -24.57 6.61 44.84
C PRO A 378 -24.56 6.06 46.28
N ALA A 379 -24.54 6.92 47.30
CA ALA A 379 -24.59 6.51 48.70
C ALA A 379 -25.94 5.90 49.12
N ASP A 380 -27.01 6.17 48.38
CA ASP A 380 -28.35 5.64 48.62
C ASP A 380 -28.59 4.30 47.89
N ALA A 381 -27.62 3.84 47.10
CA ALA A 381 -27.70 2.63 46.30
C ALA A 381 -27.21 1.37 47.03
N THR A 382 -27.93 0.27 46.84
CA THR A 382 -27.44 -1.09 47.11
C THR A 382 -27.05 -1.75 45.79
N PHE A 383 -25.94 -2.50 45.79
CA PHE A 383 -25.42 -3.19 44.61
C PHE A 383 -25.45 -4.70 44.84
N LEU A 384 -25.77 -5.46 43.80
CA LEU A 384 -25.62 -6.92 43.77
C LEU A 384 -25.09 -7.35 42.41
N TRP A 385 -23.80 -7.67 42.36
CA TRP A 385 -23.14 -8.14 41.14
C TRP A 385 -23.42 -9.62 40.88
N SER A 386 -23.29 -10.06 39.62
CA SER A 386 -23.34 -11.49 39.24
C SER A 386 -22.28 -12.35 39.93
N THR A 387 -21.20 -11.72 40.42
CA THR A 387 -20.17 -12.33 41.25
C THR A 387 -20.59 -12.54 42.71
N GLY A 388 -21.68 -11.89 43.15
CA GLY A 388 -22.17 -11.87 44.53
C GLY A 388 -21.62 -10.72 45.38
N GLU A 389 -20.72 -9.88 44.83
CA GLU A 389 -20.20 -8.69 45.50
C GLU A 389 -21.28 -7.58 45.60
N THR A 390 -21.11 -6.65 46.55
CA THR A 390 -22.12 -5.61 46.87
C THR A 390 -21.58 -4.18 46.91
N THR A 391 -20.36 -3.97 46.39
CA THR A 391 -19.71 -2.67 46.28
C THR A 391 -20.06 -1.98 44.96
N GLN A 392 -19.88 -0.65 44.88
CA GLN A 392 -20.13 0.11 43.65
C GLN A 392 -19.20 -0.30 42.50
N SER A 393 -17.97 -0.71 42.81
CA SER A 393 -17.03 -1.27 41.84
C SER A 393 -16.61 -2.69 42.22
N ILE A 394 -16.28 -3.49 41.21
CA ILE A 394 -15.68 -4.81 41.35
C ILE A 394 -14.44 -4.91 40.47
N THR A 395 -13.45 -5.69 40.92
CA THR A 395 -12.27 -6.04 40.12
C THR A 395 -12.43 -7.46 39.61
N VAL A 396 -12.34 -7.65 38.30
CA VAL A 396 -12.52 -8.94 37.62
C VAL A 396 -11.25 -9.34 36.89
N SER A 397 -10.98 -10.64 36.81
CA SER A 397 -9.76 -11.20 36.19
C SER A 397 -10.04 -12.38 35.25
N GLN A 398 -11.30 -12.53 34.84
CA GLN A 398 -11.74 -13.60 33.95
C GLN A 398 -12.61 -13.03 32.84
N SER A 399 -12.50 -13.60 31.64
CA SER A 399 -13.36 -13.20 30.53
C SER A 399 -14.79 -13.66 30.77
N ASN A 400 -15.74 -12.73 30.87
CA ASN A 400 -17.15 -13.03 31.10
C ASN A 400 -18.05 -11.80 30.87
N THR A 401 -19.36 -12.01 30.86
CA THR A 401 -20.35 -10.95 31.02
C THR A 401 -20.67 -10.76 32.50
N TYR A 402 -20.47 -9.55 33.00
CA TYR A 402 -20.72 -9.15 34.38
C TYR A 402 -21.96 -8.28 34.45
N SER A 403 -22.91 -8.62 35.32
CA SER A 403 -24.11 -7.83 35.55
C SER A 403 -24.17 -7.28 36.96
N VAL A 404 -24.83 -6.15 37.15
CA VAL A 404 -25.13 -5.55 38.46
C VAL A 404 -26.61 -5.22 38.55
N GLU A 405 -27.20 -5.59 39.68
CA GLU A 405 -28.48 -5.09 40.16
C GLU A 405 -28.21 -3.92 41.11
N VAL A 406 -28.75 -2.75 40.81
CA VAL A 406 -28.65 -1.55 41.64
C VAL A 406 -30.04 -1.17 42.11
N GLU A 407 -30.24 -1.01 43.42
CA GLU A 407 -31.52 -0.61 44.00
C GLU A 407 -31.41 0.73 44.74
N ILE A 408 -32.31 1.68 44.42
CA ILE A 408 -32.48 2.96 45.12
C ILE A 408 -33.99 3.20 45.31
N ASP A 409 -34.43 3.53 46.53
CA ASP A 409 -35.84 3.83 46.87
C ASP A 409 -36.86 2.76 46.39
N ASP A 410 -36.56 1.48 46.61
CA ASP A 410 -37.34 0.30 46.16
C ASP A 410 -37.48 0.17 44.62
N CYS A 411 -36.67 0.91 43.84
CA CYS A 411 -36.57 0.77 42.39
C CYS A 411 -35.29 -0.01 42.04
N ILE A 412 -35.38 -1.02 41.17
CA ILE A 412 -34.25 -1.88 40.79
C ILE A 412 -33.89 -1.65 39.32
N VAL A 413 -32.62 -1.36 39.05
CA VAL A 413 -32.03 -1.22 37.71
C VAL A 413 -30.93 -2.25 37.53
N ASN A 414 -31.03 -3.03 36.46
CA ASN A 414 -30.04 -4.03 36.08
C ASN A 414 -29.22 -3.56 34.87
N ARG A 415 -27.91 -3.84 34.86
CA ARG A 415 -26.99 -3.58 33.73
C ARG A 415 -25.99 -4.71 33.59
N ASP A 416 -25.44 -4.89 32.39
CA ASP A 416 -24.37 -5.83 32.12
C ASP A 416 -23.29 -5.26 31.17
N VAL A 417 -22.09 -5.82 31.24
CA VAL A 417 -20.92 -5.49 30.42
C VAL A 417 -20.07 -6.74 30.19
N THR A 418 -19.55 -6.93 28.99
CA THR A 418 -18.62 -8.02 28.66
C THR A 418 -17.17 -7.56 28.79
N ILE A 419 -16.37 -8.31 29.55
CA ILE A 419 -14.93 -8.11 29.66
C ILE A 419 -14.23 -9.35 29.08
N GLU A 420 -13.31 -9.15 28.14
CA GLU A 420 -12.50 -10.21 27.55
C GLU A 420 -11.01 -9.94 27.83
N PHE A 421 -10.34 -10.88 28.48
CA PHE A 421 -8.89 -10.90 28.65
C PHE A 421 -8.22 -11.81 27.62
N GLY A 422 -7.13 -11.33 27.04
CA GLY A 422 -6.24 -12.06 26.14
C GLY A 422 -4.78 -11.89 26.57
N GLU A 423 -3.90 -12.69 25.98
CA GLU A 423 -2.46 -12.59 26.16
C GLU A 423 -1.82 -12.22 24.82
N ASP A 424 -0.84 -11.31 24.84
CA ASP A 424 -0.11 -10.94 23.64
C ASP A 424 0.80 -12.09 23.17
N PRO A 425 0.98 -12.27 21.84
CA PRO A 425 2.01 -13.14 21.28
C PRO A 425 3.40 -12.84 21.84
N LEU A 426 4.05 -13.83 22.45
CA LEU A 426 5.45 -13.72 22.85
C LEU A 426 6.35 -14.17 21.70
N ILE A 427 6.76 -13.22 20.87
CA ILE A 427 7.59 -13.39 19.67
C ILE A 427 8.98 -12.76 19.86
N GLU A 428 9.99 -13.28 19.17
CA GLU A 428 11.37 -12.77 19.19
C GLU A 428 12.10 -13.20 17.90
N LEU A 429 12.45 -12.24 17.05
CA LEU A 429 13.18 -12.43 15.80
C LEU A 429 14.70 -12.50 16.01
N GLY A 430 15.18 -12.11 17.20
CA GLY A 430 16.59 -12.15 17.59
C GLY A 430 17.38 -10.89 17.22
N ASP A 431 18.70 -11.00 17.38
CA ASP A 431 19.63 -9.91 17.09
C ASP A 431 19.79 -9.64 15.58
N THR A 432 20.39 -8.50 15.23
CA THR A 432 20.77 -8.14 13.85
C THR A 432 21.51 -9.25 13.13
N ILE A 433 21.08 -9.57 11.92
CA ILE A 433 21.71 -10.58 11.06
C ILE A 433 22.69 -9.88 10.12
N THR A 434 23.99 -10.20 10.27
CA THR A 434 25.05 -9.77 9.36
C THR A 434 25.39 -10.92 8.42
N THR A 435 25.17 -10.77 7.11
CA THR A 435 25.35 -11.85 6.14
C THR A 435 25.69 -11.34 4.74
N CYS A 436 26.24 -12.22 3.91
CA CYS A 436 26.36 -12.02 2.46
C CYS A 436 25.46 -12.97 1.67
N PHE A 437 24.56 -13.66 2.36
CA PHE A 437 23.62 -14.66 1.83
C PHE A 437 24.31 -15.88 1.16
N GLU A 438 25.44 -16.32 1.73
CA GLU A 438 26.06 -17.61 1.38
C GLU A 438 25.15 -18.79 1.79
N GLU A 439 24.41 -18.60 2.89
CA GLU A 439 23.30 -19.43 3.32
C GLU A 439 22.02 -18.59 3.41
N VAL A 440 20.86 -19.23 3.29
CA VAL A 440 19.57 -18.56 3.44
C VAL A 440 19.36 -18.15 4.90
N ALA A 441 19.02 -16.88 5.14
CA ALA A 441 18.61 -16.41 6.46
C ALA A 441 17.12 -16.71 6.68
N LEU A 442 16.79 -17.28 7.83
CA LEU A 442 15.43 -17.63 8.23
C LEU A 442 15.05 -16.84 9.48
N LEU A 443 14.00 -16.05 9.38
CA LEU A 443 13.36 -15.40 10.51
C LEU A 443 12.24 -16.30 11.04
N ASP A 444 12.11 -16.39 12.36
CA ASP A 444 11.08 -17.20 13.03
C ASP A 444 10.33 -16.34 14.04
N ALA A 445 9.08 -16.02 13.72
CA ALA A 445 8.16 -15.26 14.56
C ALA A 445 7.19 -16.17 15.32
N SER A 446 7.50 -17.48 15.44
CA SER A 446 6.63 -18.43 16.13
C SER A 446 6.41 -17.99 17.59
N PRO A 447 5.17 -17.68 18.00
CA PRO A 447 4.88 -17.28 19.36
C PRO A 447 5.18 -18.42 20.32
N SER A 448 5.87 -18.11 21.41
CA SER A 448 6.33 -19.11 22.38
C SER A 448 5.26 -19.49 23.44
N ASN A 449 4.20 -18.69 23.56
CA ASN A 449 3.12 -18.85 24.54
C ASN A 449 1.83 -19.48 23.99
N PHE A 450 1.70 -19.68 22.67
CA PHE A 450 0.55 -20.36 22.07
C PHE A 450 0.90 -21.08 20.76
N ASP A 451 -0.05 -21.83 20.20
CA ASP A 451 0.15 -22.57 18.95
C ASP A 451 0.30 -21.59 17.76
N PRO A 452 1.45 -21.57 17.07
CA PRO A 452 1.68 -20.70 15.92
C PRO A 452 0.64 -20.84 14.80
N ALA A 453 -0.03 -22.00 14.69
CA ALA A 453 -1.05 -22.25 13.66
C ALA A 453 -2.38 -21.51 13.91
N LEU A 454 -2.59 -20.98 15.12
CA LEU A 454 -3.78 -20.22 15.48
C LEU A 454 -3.58 -18.70 15.35
N ALA A 455 -2.34 -18.27 15.11
CA ALA A 455 -1.99 -16.87 14.91
C ALA A 455 -2.01 -16.50 13.41
N THR A 456 -2.09 -15.21 13.14
CA THR A 456 -1.90 -14.65 11.80
C THR A 456 -0.65 -13.78 11.78
N TYR A 457 0.04 -13.76 10.64
CA TYR A 457 1.35 -13.11 10.46
C TYR A 457 1.27 -12.12 9.31
N GLN A 458 1.77 -10.92 9.53
CA GLN A 458 1.95 -9.92 8.48
C GLN A 458 3.40 -9.42 8.51
N TRP A 459 4.18 -9.86 7.53
CA TRP A 459 5.57 -9.45 7.37
C TRP A 459 5.66 -8.14 6.57
N SER A 460 6.67 -7.33 6.87
CA SER A 460 7.01 -6.12 6.12
C SER A 460 8.52 -5.99 5.96
N LEU A 461 8.96 -5.42 4.83
CA LEU A 461 10.36 -5.05 4.57
C LEU A 461 10.45 -3.52 4.38
N ASN A 462 11.25 -2.87 5.21
CA ASN A 462 11.41 -1.41 5.23
C ASN A 462 10.05 -0.68 5.32
N GLY A 463 9.13 -1.22 6.13
CA GLY A 463 7.77 -0.70 6.32
C GLY A 463 6.76 -1.05 5.22
N ASN A 464 7.16 -1.75 4.15
CA ASN A 464 6.25 -2.20 3.09
C ASN A 464 5.77 -3.63 3.37
N VAL A 465 4.45 -3.82 3.44
CA VAL A 465 3.84 -5.14 3.67
C VAL A 465 4.19 -6.11 2.55
N LEU A 466 4.52 -7.34 2.93
CA LEU A 466 4.76 -8.49 2.06
C LEU A 466 3.49 -9.38 2.06
N PRO A 467 2.47 -9.12 1.21
CA PRO A 467 1.14 -9.72 1.36
C PRO A 467 1.07 -11.23 1.10
N ALA A 468 2.09 -11.80 0.44
CA ALA A 468 2.18 -13.24 0.20
C ALA A 468 2.80 -14.01 1.38
N GLU A 469 3.42 -13.30 2.32
CA GLU A 469 4.16 -13.88 3.44
C GLU A 469 3.27 -13.88 4.69
N THR A 470 2.65 -15.03 4.96
CA THR A 470 1.73 -15.23 6.10
C THR A 470 2.13 -16.41 6.99
N SER A 471 3.35 -16.91 6.81
CA SER A 471 3.92 -18.02 7.57
C SER A 471 4.55 -17.52 8.88
N PRO A 472 4.59 -18.34 9.95
CA PRO A 472 5.35 -18.02 11.17
C PRO A 472 6.85 -17.81 10.91
N THR A 473 7.37 -18.39 9.82
CA THR A 473 8.76 -18.22 9.41
C THR A 473 8.86 -17.54 8.04
N LEU A 474 9.91 -16.76 7.84
CA LEU A 474 10.20 -16.03 6.60
C LEU A 474 11.65 -16.27 6.16
N LEU A 475 11.84 -16.73 4.92
CA LEU A 475 13.15 -16.79 4.29
C LEU A 475 13.47 -15.42 3.67
N VAL A 476 14.62 -14.84 4.01
CA VAL A 476 15.02 -13.51 3.56
C VAL A 476 16.25 -13.56 2.66
N SER A 477 16.25 -12.71 1.64
CA SER A 477 17.30 -12.62 0.62
C SER A 477 17.74 -11.19 0.29
N ASP A 478 17.15 -10.21 0.95
CA ASP A 478 17.43 -8.78 0.74
C ASP A 478 17.86 -8.15 2.06
N PHE A 479 18.64 -7.06 1.96
CA PHE A 479 18.99 -6.25 3.13
C PHE A 479 17.86 -5.29 3.50
N GLY A 480 17.72 -5.02 4.80
CA GLY A 480 16.76 -4.05 5.32
C GLY A 480 16.20 -4.44 6.67
N ASP A 481 15.23 -3.65 7.12
CA ASP A 481 14.51 -3.87 8.38
C ASP A 481 13.26 -4.71 8.11
N TYR A 482 13.27 -5.94 8.63
CA TYR A 482 12.14 -6.85 8.58
C TYR A 482 11.34 -6.70 9.87
N SER A 483 10.04 -6.47 9.75
CA SER A 483 9.12 -6.43 10.89
C SER A 483 7.97 -7.39 10.67
N VAL A 484 7.47 -7.99 11.75
CA VAL A 484 6.31 -8.87 11.71
C VAL A 484 5.27 -8.40 12.73
N VAL A 485 4.01 -8.35 12.31
CA VAL A 485 2.87 -8.24 13.22
C VAL A 485 2.28 -9.65 13.37
N VAL A 486 2.28 -10.17 14.59
CA VAL A 486 1.64 -11.45 14.93
C VAL A 486 0.37 -11.17 15.69
N THR A 487 -0.76 -11.68 15.22
CA THR A 487 -2.09 -11.44 15.82
C THR A 487 -2.73 -12.76 16.25
N PHE A 488 -3.20 -12.81 17.50
CA PHE A 488 -3.95 -13.93 18.07
C PHE A 488 -5.19 -13.40 18.80
N GLY A 489 -6.39 -13.75 18.31
CA GLY A 489 -7.62 -13.14 18.79
C GLY A 489 -7.66 -11.63 18.49
N PHE A 490 -7.88 -10.81 19.52
CA PHE A 490 -7.81 -9.34 19.46
C PHE A 490 -6.46 -8.76 19.89
N CYS A 491 -5.52 -9.61 20.31
CA CYS A 491 -4.20 -9.23 20.79
C CYS A 491 -3.14 -9.34 19.69
N ASN A 492 -2.13 -8.47 19.74
CA ASN A 492 -1.08 -8.44 18.72
C ASN A 492 0.25 -7.96 19.28
N SER A 493 1.31 -8.53 18.73
CA SER A 493 2.69 -8.16 19.03
C SER A 493 3.43 -7.82 17.76
N VAL A 494 4.40 -6.93 17.88
CA VAL A 494 5.28 -6.52 16.80
C VAL A 494 6.72 -6.72 17.21
N ASP A 495 7.51 -7.28 16.31
CA ASP A 495 8.95 -7.36 16.47
C ASP A 495 9.68 -7.03 15.16
N THR A 496 10.93 -6.59 15.26
CA THR A 496 11.72 -6.08 14.14
C THR A 496 13.19 -6.49 14.24
N VAL A 497 13.76 -6.94 13.13
CA VAL A 497 15.18 -7.31 13.00
C VAL A 497 15.78 -6.69 11.73
N SER A 498 17.01 -6.20 11.82
CA SER A 498 17.76 -5.69 10.67
C SER A 498 18.62 -6.79 10.05
N VAL A 499 18.60 -6.88 8.72
CA VAL A 499 19.50 -7.73 7.93
C VAL A 499 20.45 -6.83 7.16
N VAL A 500 21.75 -6.92 7.46
CA VAL A 500 22.78 -6.01 6.94
C VAL A 500 23.91 -6.79 6.25
N PRO A 501 24.57 -6.19 5.24
CA PRO A 501 25.71 -6.82 4.58
C PRO A 501 26.86 -7.03 5.58
N ASN A 502 27.54 -8.17 5.46
CA ASN A 502 28.84 -8.32 6.11
C ASN A 502 29.93 -7.65 5.26
N GLU A 503 30.80 -6.87 5.89
CA GLU A 503 31.89 -6.20 5.18
C GLU A 503 32.98 -7.21 4.80
N ILE A 504 33.56 -7.06 3.59
CA ILE A 504 34.68 -7.89 3.14
C ILE A 504 35.96 -7.11 3.43
N GLU A 505 36.79 -7.63 4.33
CA GLU A 505 38.03 -6.99 4.78
C GLU A 505 39.19 -7.39 3.87
N MET A 506 39.45 -6.60 2.84
CA MET A 506 40.59 -6.79 1.92
C MET A 506 41.33 -5.47 1.68
N SER A 507 42.61 -5.56 1.35
CA SER A 507 43.40 -4.41 0.91
C SER A 507 44.57 -4.85 0.03
N LEU A 508 44.81 -4.11 -1.06
CA LEU A 508 45.97 -4.24 -1.94
C LEU A 508 47.22 -3.53 -1.38
N GLY A 509 47.09 -2.78 -0.28
CA GLY A 509 48.18 -2.05 0.35
C GLY A 509 48.34 -0.61 -0.18
N GLU A 510 49.49 -0.02 0.12
CA GLU A 510 49.88 1.32 -0.37
C GLU A 510 50.39 1.25 -1.82
N ASP A 511 50.46 2.41 -2.49
CA ASP A 511 51.05 2.53 -3.82
C ASP A 511 52.49 2.00 -3.87
N ILE A 512 52.83 1.35 -4.98
CA ILE A 512 54.07 0.59 -5.15
C ILE A 512 54.95 1.27 -6.18
N GLU A 513 56.18 1.62 -5.77
CA GLU A 513 57.27 2.02 -6.66
C GLU A 513 58.17 0.81 -6.91
N THR A 514 58.39 0.43 -8.17
CA THR A 514 59.20 -0.75 -8.51
C THR A 514 59.97 -0.56 -9.82
N CYS A 515 61.04 -1.33 -9.98
CA CYS A 515 61.77 -1.44 -11.23
C CYS A 515 61.45 -2.73 -12.00
N PHE A 516 60.55 -3.57 -11.49
CA PHE A 516 60.24 -4.89 -12.04
C PHE A 516 61.48 -5.79 -12.20
N ASP A 517 62.44 -5.62 -11.30
CA ASP A 517 63.59 -6.49 -11.09
C ASP A 517 63.19 -7.86 -10.50
N GLU A 518 62.07 -7.91 -9.77
CA GLU A 518 61.36 -9.13 -9.38
C GLU A 518 59.87 -9.06 -9.80
N ALA A 519 59.20 -10.21 -9.86
CA ALA A 519 57.77 -10.28 -10.17
C ALA A 519 56.94 -9.69 -9.01
N LEU A 520 56.10 -8.69 -9.32
CA LEU A 520 55.19 -8.08 -8.35
C LEU A 520 53.90 -8.89 -8.26
N ILE A 521 53.49 -9.30 -7.05
CA ILE A 521 52.24 -10.03 -6.82
C ILE A 521 51.34 -9.19 -5.93
N LEU A 522 50.17 -8.82 -6.43
CA LEU A 522 49.09 -8.24 -5.64
C LEU A 522 48.25 -9.35 -5.02
N ASP A 523 47.81 -9.17 -3.77
CA ASP A 523 46.99 -10.14 -3.04
C ASP A 523 45.72 -9.47 -2.53
N ALA A 524 44.58 -9.89 -3.08
CA ALA A 524 43.24 -9.42 -2.72
C ALA A 524 42.52 -10.41 -1.78
N SER A 525 43.23 -11.38 -1.21
CA SER A 525 42.62 -12.39 -0.33
C SER A 525 41.91 -11.70 0.85
N PRO A 526 40.59 -11.90 1.01
CA PRO A 526 39.87 -11.32 2.13
C PRO A 526 40.36 -11.92 3.44
N SER A 527 40.62 -11.07 4.43
CA SER A 527 41.17 -11.45 5.73
C SER A 527 40.13 -12.07 6.69
N ASN A 528 38.84 -11.79 6.44
CA ASN A 528 37.71 -12.24 7.25
C ASN A 528 36.85 -13.32 6.57
N TYR A 529 37.25 -13.79 5.39
CA TYR A 529 36.55 -14.84 4.63
C TYR A 529 37.52 -15.92 4.13
N ASP A 530 36.99 -17.08 3.76
CA ASP A 530 37.76 -18.06 2.99
C ASP A 530 37.89 -17.54 1.54
N PRO A 531 39.12 -17.26 1.04
CA PRO A 531 39.32 -16.76 -0.32
C PRO A 531 38.74 -17.65 -1.42
N ALA A 532 38.49 -18.94 -1.14
CA ALA A 532 37.87 -19.88 -2.08
C ALA A 532 36.36 -19.67 -2.29
N LEU A 533 35.69 -18.93 -1.41
CA LEU A 533 34.27 -18.57 -1.53
C LEU A 533 34.06 -17.27 -2.32
N ALA A 534 35.13 -16.50 -2.50
CA ALA A 534 35.09 -15.23 -3.20
C ALA A 534 35.34 -15.39 -4.71
N THR A 535 34.81 -14.44 -5.47
CA THR A 535 35.13 -14.22 -6.88
C THR A 535 35.86 -12.90 -7.05
N TYR A 536 36.81 -12.86 -7.98
CA TYR A 536 37.71 -11.74 -8.20
C TYR A 536 37.58 -11.25 -9.63
N GLU A 537 37.37 -9.94 -9.81
CA GLU A 537 37.41 -9.26 -11.10
C GLU A 537 38.52 -8.21 -11.06
N TRP A 538 39.65 -8.51 -11.69
CA TRP A 538 40.77 -7.59 -11.80
C TRP A 538 40.61 -6.65 -12.98
N SER A 539 41.09 -5.41 -12.84
CA SER A 539 41.14 -4.43 -13.92
C SER A 539 42.46 -3.64 -13.88
N MET A 540 42.96 -3.28 -15.06
CA MET A 540 44.14 -2.45 -15.25
C MET A 540 43.74 -1.18 -16.02
N ASN A 541 44.04 -0.01 -15.44
CA ASN A 541 43.67 1.30 -15.99
C ASN A 541 42.16 1.38 -16.36
N GLY A 542 41.31 0.77 -15.53
CA GLY A 542 39.85 0.69 -15.71
C GLY A 542 39.38 -0.32 -16.76
N THR A 543 40.27 -1.12 -17.35
CA THR A 543 39.91 -2.19 -18.30
C THR A 543 39.94 -3.54 -17.60
N ILE A 544 38.81 -4.25 -17.59
CA ILE A 544 38.69 -5.58 -16.97
C ILE A 544 39.66 -6.58 -17.63
N LEU A 545 40.30 -7.40 -16.81
CA LEU A 545 41.18 -8.51 -17.18
C LEU A 545 40.39 -9.83 -17.02
N PRO A 546 39.57 -10.25 -18.01
CA PRO A 546 38.56 -11.29 -17.82
C PRO A 546 39.12 -12.71 -17.59
N SER A 547 40.43 -12.91 -17.76
CA SER A 547 41.09 -14.20 -17.48
C SER A 547 41.68 -14.26 -16.08
N GLU A 548 41.73 -13.13 -15.37
CA GLU A 548 42.31 -13.01 -14.03
C GLU A 548 41.20 -13.07 -12.99
N THR A 549 41.03 -14.25 -12.38
CA THR A 549 40.00 -14.52 -11.36
C THR A 549 40.56 -15.13 -10.09
N SER A 550 41.88 -15.07 -9.93
CA SER A 550 42.61 -15.58 -8.75
C SER A 550 42.62 -14.53 -7.63
N PRO A 551 42.70 -14.94 -6.34
CA PRO A 551 42.91 -14.01 -5.23
C PRO A 551 44.19 -13.19 -5.35
N THR A 552 45.18 -13.71 -6.08
CA THR A 552 46.43 -13.01 -6.37
C THR A 552 46.57 -12.70 -7.86
N LEU A 553 47.21 -11.58 -8.18
CA LEU A 553 47.52 -11.15 -9.55
C LEU A 553 49.03 -10.86 -9.68
N GLU A 554 49.68 -11.49 -10.65
CA GLU A 554 51.06 -11.17 -11.04
C GLU A 554 51.05 -9.97 -12.00
N VAL A 555 51.82 -8.93 -11.68
CA VAL A 555 51.86 -7.64 -12.37
C VAL A 555 53.21 -7.44 -13.05
N LEU A 556 53.18 -7.11 -14.34
CA LEU A 556 54.38 -7.00 -15.19
C LEU A 556 54.59 -5.61 -15.81
N GLU A 557 53.63 -4.70 -15.63
CA GLU A 557 53.63 -3.38 -16.24
C GLU A 557 53.13 -2.33 -15.23
N GLU A 558 53.49 -1.08 -15.47
CA GLU A 558 53.00 0.06 -14.69
C GLU A 558 51.52 0.35 -14.96
N GLY A 559 50.79 0.83 -13.96
CA GLY A 559 49.39 1.17 -14.12
C GLY A 559 48.62 1.19 -12.81
N VAL A 560 47.34 1.55 -12.92
CA VAL A 560 46.40 1.47 -11.80
C VAL A 560 45.72 0.10 -11.85
N TYR A 561 46.00 -0.73 -10.87
CA TYR A 561 45.37 -2.03 -10.70
C TYR A 561 44.24 -1.90 -9.70
N SER A 562 43.08 -2.48 -10.03
CA SER A 562 41.93 -2.55 -9.12
C SER A 562 41.32 -3.94 -9.15
N VAL A 563 40.68 -4.32 -8.06
CA VAL A 563 40.00 -5.60 -7.92
C VAL A 563 38.63 -5.38 -7.30
N VAL A 564 37.62 -6.07 -7.84
CA VAL A 564 36.33 -6.23 -7.17
C VAL A 564 36.26 -7.66 -6.63
N VAL A 565 36.11 -7.79 -5.32
CA VAL A 565 35.94 -9.07 -4.63
C VAL A 565 34.47 -9.24 -4.28
N SER A 566 33.85 -10.34 -4.70
CA SER A 566 32.44 -10.62 -4.42
C SER A 566 32.26 -11.94 -3.67
N ILE A 567 31.49 -11.92 -2.57
CA ILE A 567 31.11 -13.09 -1.77
C ILE A 567 29.59 -13.07 -1.62
N GLY A 568 28.90 -14.09 -2.12
CA GLY A 568 27.44 -14.07 -2.22
C GLY A 568 26.97 -12.83 -2.99
N ILE A 569 26.25 -11.92 -2.32
CA ILE A 569 25.85 -10.63 -2.90
C ILE A 569 26.67 -9.43 -2.42
N CYS A 570 27.58 -9.62 -1.46
CA CYS A 570 28.46 -8.56 -0.98
C CYS A 570 29.60 -8.33 -1.97
N THR A 571 30.03 -7.06 -2.07
CA THR A 571 31.17 -6.67 -2.89
C THR A 571 32.07 -5.72 -2.12
N ALA A 572 33.37 -5.81 -2.36
CA ALA A 572 34.36 -4.83 -1.93
C ALA A 572 35.28 -4.51 -3.12
N GLU A 573 35.82 -3.31 -3.15
CA GLU A 573 36.76 -2.85 -4.17
C GLU A 573 37.99 -2.23 -3.53
N ASP A 574 39.16 -2.43 -4.13
CA ASP A 574 40.36 -1.71 -3.77
C ASP A 574 41.24 -1.48 -5.01
N SER A 575 42.13 -0.49 -4.94
CA SER A 575 43.04 -0.12 -6.02
C SER A 575 44.41 0.27 -5.52
N VAL A 576 45.44 -0.06 -6.29
CA VAL A 576 46.83 0.31 -6.03
C VAL A 576 47.47 0.86 -7.31
N VAL A 577 48.30 1.90 -7.17
CA VAL A 577 49.09 2.43 -8.27
C VAL A 577 50.46 1.77 -8.28
N VAL A 578 50.83 1.18 -9.42
CA VAL A 578 52.18 0.66 -9.66
C VAL A 578 52.92 1.63 -10.58
N SER A 579 54.03 2.18 -10.09
CA SER A 579 54.80 3.24 -10.75
C SER A 579 56.30 2.92 -10.77
N PRO A 580 57.07 3.51 -11.71
CA PRO A 580 58.50 3.31 -11.76
C PRO A 580 59.19 4.04 -10.60
N ARG A 581 60.24 3.43 -10.05
CA ARG A 581 61.11 4.09 -9.08
C ARG A 581 61.98 5.16 -9.78
N GLU A 582 62.01 6.38 -9.23
CA GLU A 582 62.79 7.51 -9.79
C GLU A 582 64.10 7.81 -9.02
N ASP A 583 64.43 7.04 -7.98
CA ASP A 583 65.52 7.35 -7.06
C ASP A 583 66.88 6.71 -7.40
N LEU A 584 67.08 6.23 -8.62
CA LEU A 584 68.38 5.66 -9.03
C LEU A 584 69.43 6.77 -9.09
N VAL A 585 70.27 6.84 -8.05
CA VAL A 585 71.35 7.83 -7.97
C VAL A 585 72.66 7.25 -8.49
N VAL A 586 73.27 7.94 -9.44
CA VAL A 586 74.65 7.73 -9.88
C VAL A 586 75.38 9.07 -9.85
N SER A 587 76.68 9.04 -9.57
CA SER A 587 77.53 10.23 -9.60
C SER A 587 78.83 9.98 -10.36
N LEU A 588 79.21 10.89 -11.23
CA LEU A 588 80.47 10.92 -11.98
C LEU A 588 81.51 11.87 -11.37
N GLY A 589 81.15 12.61 -10.32
CA GLY A 589 81.99 13.62 -9.68
C GLY A 589 81.90 14.99 -10.35
N GLU A 590 82.85 15.87 -10.03
CA GLU A 590 82.88 17.25 -10.53
C GLU A 590 83.51 17.34 -11.93
N ASP A 591 83.13 18.37 -12.67
CA ASP A 591 83.75 18.75 -13.94
C ASP A 591 85.25 18.97 -13.80
N PHE A 592 86.02 18.58 -14.81
CA PHE A 592 87.48 18.69 -14.76
C PHE A 592 88.13 18.98 -16.11
N LYS A 593 89.40 19.42 -16.05
CA LYS A 593 90.23 19.64 -17.24
C LYS A 593 91.26 18.52 -17.41
N THR A 594 91.52 18.15 -18.67
CA THR A 594 92.52 17.12 -19.01
C THR A 594 93.44 17.55 -20.13
N CYS A 595 94.58 16.88 -20.25
CA CYS A 595 95.53 17.05 -21.33
C CYS A 595 95.10 16.22 -22.55
N ALA A 596 95.44 16.66 -23.76
CA ALA A 596 95.12 15.84 -24.94
C ALA A 596 95.95 14.54 -24.95
N ASN A 597 95.32 13.46 -25.41
CA ASN A 597 95.82 12.09 -25.41
C ASN A 597 96.16 11.54 -24.02
N GLU A 598 95.82 12.26 -22.94
CA GLU A 598 95.85 11.71 -21.60
C GLU A 598 94.61 10.85 -21.40
N VAL A 599 94.82 9.62 -20.94
CA VAL A 599 93.72 8.71 -20.59
C VAL A 599 93.22 9.07 -19.21
N ARG A 600 91.90 9.31 -19.12
CA ARG A 600 91.19 9.60 -17.88
C ARG A 600 90.17 8.50 -17.64
N THR A 601 90.31 7.84 -16.49
CA THR A 601 89.30 6.90 -16.01
C THR A 601 88.21 7.68 -15.28
N ILE A 602 86.99 7.58 -15.77
CA ILE A 602 85.80 8.12 -15.12
C ILE A 602 85.08 6.92 -14.50
N SER A 603 84.78 6.99 -13.21
CA SER A 603 84.09 5.92 -12.49
C SER A 603 82.73 6.40 -12.04
N ALA A 604 81.70 5.63 -12.35
CA ALA A 604 80.36 5.84 -11.83
C ALA A 604 80.30 5.33 -10.39
N ALA A 605 79.96 6.23 -9.47
CA ALA A 605 79.69 5.91 -8.07
C ALA A 605 78.18 5.81 -7.86
N THR A 606 77.72 4.65 -7.39
CA THR A 606 76.33 4.42 -7.01
C THR A 606 76.30 3.44 -5.83
N GLU A 607 75.32 3.60 -4.94
CA GLU A 607 75.04 2.64 -3.86
C GLU A 607 74.06 1.54 -4.34
N GLU A 608 73.52 1.68 -5.56
CA GLU A 608 72.61 0.71 -6.17
C GLU A 608 73.36 -0.58 -6.58
N THR A 609 72.79 -1.73 -6.23
CA THR A 609 73.33 -3.05 -6.59
C THR A 609 72.69 -3.58 -7.87
N ASP A 610 73.39 -4.49 -8.58
CA ASP A 610 72.89 -5.19 -9.78
C ASP A 610 72.44 -4.29 -10.96
N VAL A 611 72.91 -3.04 -10.99
CA VAL A 611 72.71 -2.13 -12.11
C VAL A 611 73.59 -2.47 -13.32
N THR A 612 73.08 -2.18 -14.51
CA THR A 612 73.85 -2.15 -15.76
C THR A 612 74.28 -0.72 -16.07
N TYR A 613 75.39 -0.56 -16.79
CA TYR A 613 75.93 0.75 -17.16
C TYR A 613 75.89 0.92 -18.68
N GLN A 614 75.60 2.12 -19.14
CA GLN A 614 75.72 2.52 -20.54
C GLN A 614 76.31 3.93 -20.61
N TRP A 615 77.46 4.07 -21.27
CA TRP A 615 78.15 5.35 -21.42
C TRP A 615 77.77 6.06 -22.73
N LEU A 616 77.75 7.40 -22.68
CA LEU A 616 77.54 8.29 -23.82
C LEU A 616 78.61 9.39 -23.82
N VAL A 617 79.05 9.79 -25.01
CA VAL A 617 79.95 10.94 -25.20
C VAL A 617 79.27 11.94 -26.13
N ASN A 618 79.04 13.16 -25.64
CA ASN A 618 78.30 14.22 -26.34
C ASN A 618 76.92 13.76 -26.86
N GLY A 619 76.27 12.84 -26.13
CA GLY A 619 74.98 12.25 -26.49
C GLY A 619 75.05 11.02 -27.42
N ASP A 620 76.21 10.66 -27.96
CA ASP A 620 76.37 9.43 -28.75
C ASP A 620 76.68 8.24 -27.84
N THR A 621 75.88 7.17 -27.94
CA THR A 621 76.05 5.94 -27.16
C THR A 621 77.32 5.19 -27.56
N LEU A 622 78.03 4.64 -26.57
CA LEU A 622 79.16 3.74 -26.73
C LEU A 622 78.73 2.30 -26.42
N PRO A 623 78.29 1.49 -27.40
CA PRO A 623 77.54 0.26 -27.14
C PRO A 623 78.32 -0.84 -26.41
N ASP A 624 79.64 -0.83 -26.54
CA ASP A 624 80.53 -1.85 -25.94
C ASP A 624 81.01 -1.45 -24.54
N GLU A 625 80.68 -0.24 -24.08
CA GLU A 625 81.12 0.31 -22.79
C GLU A 625 80.02 0.13 -21.74
N THR A 626 80.09 -0.99 -21.02
CA THR A 626 79.07 -1.40 -20.03
C THR A 626 79.62 -1.61 -18.61
N GLY A 627 80.85 -1.17 -18.34
CA GLY A 627 81.48 -1.25 -17.02
C GLY A 627 81.11 -0.08 -16.12
N SER A 628 81.38 -0.20 -14.82
CA SER A 628 81.21 0.90 -13.84
C SER A 628 82.25 2.02 -13.98
N SER A 629 83.18 1.91 -14.92
CA SER A 629 84.14 2.95 -15.28
C SER A 629 84.46 2.90 -16.76
N ILE A 630 84.79 4.04 -17.34
CA ILE A 630 85.24 4.18 -18.73
C ILE A 630 86.58 4.91 -18.78
N ASP A 631 87.46 4.49 -19.68
CA ASP A 631 88.69 5.21 -20.01
C ASP A 631 88.45 6.09 -21.24
N ILE A 632 88.52 7.42 -21.07
CA ILE A 632 88.37 8.37 -22.17
C ILE A 632 89.68 9.12 -22.44
N SER A 633 89.93 9.44 -23.71
CA SER A 633 90.99 10.36 -24.10
C SER A 633 90.54 11.19 -25.29
N PHE A 634 90.97 12.44 -25.34
CA PHE A 634 90.59 13.38 -26.40
C PHE A 634 91.81 13.73 -27.26
N ALA A 635 91.62 13.80 -28.57
CA ALA A 635 92.67 14.20 -29.50
C ALA A 635 93.04 15.68 -29.31
N SER A 636 94.25 16.07 -29.71
CA SER A 636 94.75 17.44 -29.52
C SER A 636 94.00 18.52 -30.31
N ASN A 637 93.14 18.13 -31.24
CA ASN A 637 92.30 19.02 -32.03
C ASN A 637 90.83 19.06 -31.56
N THR A 638 90.50 18.42 -30.42
CA THR A 638 89.16 18.52 -29.83
C THR A 638 88.89 19.96 -29.41
N THR A 639 87.73 20.49 -29.78
CA THR A 639 87.32 21.86 -29.47
C THR A 639 86.05 21.85 -28.63
N GLY A 640 86.00 22.71 -27.60
CA GLY A 640 84.85 22.80 -26.68
C GLY A 640 84.93 21.79 -25.54
N SER A 641 84.04 21.96 -24.56
CA SER A 641 83.81 20.96 -23.51
C SER A 641 83.21 19.69 -24.12
N GLN A 642 83.60 18.53 -23.62
CA GLN A 642 83.07 17.23 -23.98
C GLN A 642 82.26 16.70 -22.81
N THR A 643 81.00 16.37 -23.05
CA THR A 643 80.13 15.85 -21.99
C THR A 643 80.17 14.34 -22.01
N VAL A 644 80.49 13.71 -20.87
CA VAL A 644 80.41 12.27 -20.69
C VAL A 644 79.25 11.97 -19.75
N THR A 645 78.30 11.14 -20.21
CA THR A 645 77.13 10.75 -19.44
C THR A 645 77.18 9.26 -19.16
N VAL A 646 76.80 8.84 -17.97
CA VAL A 646 76.49 7.44 -17.65
C VAL A 646 75.01 7.31 -17.40
N ILE A 647 74.40 6.28 -17.98
CA ILE A 647 73.06 5.83 -17.63
C ILE A 647 73.24 4.50 -16.88
N ILE A 648 72.72 4.43 -15.66
CA ILE A 648 72.57 3.17 -14.94
C ILE A 648 71.13 2.65 -15.10
N SER A 649 70.96 1.35 -15.27
CA SER A 649 69.63 0.72 -15.35
C SER A 649 69.52 -0.46 -14.39
N SER A 650 68.45 -0.51 -13.60
CA SER A 650 68.00 -1.70 -12.86
C SER A 650 66.57 -2.00 -13.27
N GLY A 651 66.31 -3.21 -13.80
CA GLY A 651 65.02 -3.55 -14.41
C GLY A 651 64.61 -2.52 -15.48
N ASN A 652 63.45 -1.90 -15.28
CA ASN A 652 62.90 -0.85 -16.15
C ASN A 652 63.29 0.58 -15.72
N CYS A 653 63.92 0.76 -14.56
CA CYS A 653 64.31 2.09 -14.08
C CYS A 653 65.67 2.52 -14.61
N THR A 654 65.85 3.83 -14.78
CA THR A 654 67.14 4.42 -15.18
C THR A 654 67.51 5.61 -14.29
N GLY A 655 68.80 5.73 -13.96
CA GLY A 655 69.40 6.94 -13.39
C GLY A 655 70.50 7.46 -14.30
N GLU A 656 70.71 8.77 -14.36
CA GLU A 656 71.77 9.37 -15.18
C GLU A 656 72.57 10.44 -14.43
N ASP A 657 73.85 10.54 -14.76
CA ASP A 657 74.70 11.67 -14.37
C ASP A 657 75.70 11.99 -15.48
N SER A 658 76.17 13.23 -15.54
CA SER A 658 77.08 13.72 -16.56
C SER A 658 78.20 14.56 -15.97
N VAL A 659 79.40 14.43 -16.54
CA VAL A 659 80.55 15.27 -16.23
C VAL A 659 81.04 15.98 -17.50
N ASP A 660 81.34 17.26 -17.38
CA ASP A 660 81.92 18.05 -18.46
C ASP A 660 83.45 18.06 -18.38
N ILE A 661 84.09 17.70 -19.50
CA ILE A 661 85.53 17.57 -19.62
C ILE A 661 86.06 18.52 -20.68
N SER A 662 86.91 19.46 -20.28
CA SER A 662 87.54 20.41 -21.20
C SER A 662 89.05 20.17 -21.32
N LEU A 663 89.62 20.52 -22.49
CA LEU A 663 91.07 20.48 -22.68
C LEU A 663 91.71 21.76 -22.12
N TYR A 664 92.90 21.64 -21.49
CA TYR A 664 93.72 22.81 -21.22
C TYR A 664 94.09 23.51 -22.52
N ASN A 665 94.12 24.85 -22.52
CA ASN A 665 94.40 25.68 -23.70
C ASN A 665 95.76 25.38 -24.36
N ILE A 666 96.69 24.77 -23.63
CA ILE A 666 98.04 24.41 -24.09
C ILE A 666 98.13 23.03 -24.75
N GLY A 667 97.01 22.34 -24.99
CA GLY A 667 96.87 21.14 -25.83
C GLY A 667 97.57 19.87 -25.35
N GLN A 668 98.86 19.92 -24.99
CA GLN A 668 99.67 18.77 -24.58
C GLN A 668 100.16 18.84 -23.13
N CYS A 669 99.74 19.85 -22.36
CA CYS A 669 100.20 20.04 -20.98
C CYS A 669 101.73 20.03 -20.85
N LEU A 670 102.36 20.77 -21.75
CA LEU A 670 103.80 21.03 -21.71
C LEU A 670 103.99 22.48 -21.31
N ILE A 671 105.01 22.73 -20.50
CA ILE A 671 105.43 24.11 -20.20
C ILE A 671 105.86 24.74 -21.52
N SER A 672 105.16 25.80 -21.93
CA SER A 672 105.48 26.46 -23.19
C SER A 672 106.92 26.98 -23.20
N GLU A 673 107.67 26.63 -24.25
CA GLU A 673 109.02 27.17 -24.47
C GLU A 673 108.98 28.55 -25.15
N GLY A 674 107.81 29.05 -25.53
CA GLY A 674 107.66 30.33 -26.22
C GLY A 674 106.34 31.05 -25.93
N LEU A 675 106.41 32.34 -25.60
CA LEU A 675 105.23 33.22 -25.52
C LEU A 675 105.24 34.24 -26.65
N SER A 676 104.06 34.52 -27.20
CA SER A 676 103.80 35.58 -28.17
C SER A 676 102.62 36.44 -27.72
N PRO A 677 102.79 37.32 -26.71
CA PRO A 677 101.69 38.14 -26.18
C PRO A 677 101.20 39.14 -27.23
N ASN A 678 100.18 38.74 -28.00
CA ASN A 678 99.58 39.47 -29.11
C ASN A 678 98.05 39.59 -28.98
N GLY A 679 97.45 38.94 -27.99
CA GLY A 679 96.02 38.96 -27.69
C GLY A 679 95.17 38.05 -28.58
N ASP A 680 95.76 37.08 -29.27
CA ASP A 680 95.03 36.08 -30.08
C ASP A 680 94.53 34.88 -29.26
N GLY A 681 94.84 34.85 -27.95
CA GLY A 681 94.48 33.78 -27.02
C GLY A 681 95.44 32.59 -27.03
N MET A 682 96.44 32.56 -27.91
CA MET A 682 97.42 31.48 -28.03
C MET A 682 98.81 31.94 -27.59
N ASN A 683 99.38 31.25 -26.59
CA ASN A 683 100.71 31.57 -26.05
C ASN A 683 100.87 33.03 -25.58
N ASP A 684 99.76 33.69 -25.22
CA ASP A 684 99.77 35.05 -24.69
C ASP A 684 100.38 35.11 -23.29
N CYS A 685 100.08 34.09 -22.49
CA CYS A 685 100.56 33.94 -21.13
C CYS A 685 101.10 32.52 -20.93
N LEU A 686 102.02 32.38 -19.98
CA LEU A 686 102.54 31.08 -19.55
C LEU A 686 101.46 30.38 -18.73
N ASP A 687 100.60 29.63 -19.41
CA ASP A 687 99.55 28.86 -18.77
C ASP A 687 100.11 27.54 -18.22
N LEU A 688 100.01 27.38 -16.91
CA LEU A 688 100.45 26.24 -16.11
C LEU A 688 99.30 25.71 -15.23
N GLU A 689 98.05 26.00 -15.57
CA GLU A 689 96.87 25.52 -14.82
C GLU A 689 96.89 24.00 -14.65
N PHE A 690 97.29 23.26 -15.69
CA PHE A 690 97.46 21.80 -15.64
C PHE A 690 98.42 21.29 -14.56
N ILE A 691 99.43 22.09 -14.20
CA ILE A 691 100.38 21.75 -13.15
C ILE A 691 99.74 21.98 -11.78
N SER A 692 98.93 23.02 -11.66
CA SER A 692 98.21 23.35 -10.42
C SER A 692 97.18 22.27 -10.10
N ASP A 693 96.42 21.82 -11.11
CA ASP A 693 95.43 20.76 -10.94
C ASP A 693 96.09 19.41 -10.64
N ARG A 694 97.29 19.15 -11.18
CA ARG A 694 98.05 17.92 -10.94
C ARG A 694 98.74 17.86 -9.58
N SER A 695 99.35 18.98 -9.13
CA SER A 695 100.31 18.99 -8.02
C SER A 695 99.96 19.97 -6.89
N GLY A 696 98.84 20.68 -7.01
CA GLY A 696 98.41 21.70 -6.07
C GLY A 696 99.20 23.00 -6.19
N SER A 697 99.18 23.81 -5.14
CA SER A 697 99.78 25.15 -5.14
C SER A 697 101.28 25.14 -5.39
N PHE A 698 101.74 26.00 -6.30
CA PHE A 698 103.16 26.26 -6.53
C PHE A 698 103.42 27.75 -6.73
N SER A 699 104.69 28.14 -6.61
CA SER A 699 105.14 29.50 -6.91
C SER A 699 106.01 29.51 -8.17
N LEU A 700 105.79 30.51 -9.02
CA LEU A 700 106.60 30.77 -10.21
C LEU A 700 107.46 32.00 -9.96
N GLU A 701 108.77 31.86 -10.17
CA GLU A 701 109.71 32.98 -10.19
C GLU A 701 110.44 33.01 -11.55
N VAL A 702 110.40 34.14 -12.24
CA VAL A 702 111.00 34.34 -13.58
C VAL A 702 112.17 35.30 -13.47
N PHE A 703 113.26 35.01 -14.18
CA PHE A 703 114.53 35.70 -14.16
C PHE A 703 114.94 36.14 -15.57
N ASN A 704 115.56 37.31 -15.69
CA ASN A 704 116.18 37.74 -16.94
C ASN A 704 117.53 37.02 -17.18
N ARG A 705 118.15 37.28 -18.35
CA ARG A 705 119.45 36.69 -18.74
C ARG A 705 120.62 36.97 -17.78
N TYR A 706 120.49 37.94 -16.88
CA TYR A 706 121.50 38.30 -15.88
C TYR A 706 121.24 37.65 -14.51
N GLY A 707 120.20 36.83 -14.38
CA GLY A 707 119.81 36.17 -13.13
C GLY A 707 119.03 37.07 -12.16
N ALA A 708 118.53 38.22 -12.60
CA ALA A 708 117.67 39.06 -11.78
C ALA A 708 116.20 38.63 -11.90
N SER A 709 115.52 38.47 -10.76
CA SER A 709 114.09 38.15 -10.68
C SER A 709 113.28 39.31 -11.27
N VAL A 710 112.48 39.01 -12.29
CA VAL A 710 111.62 39.95 -13.01
C VAL A 710 110.14 39.74 -12.72
N PHE A 711 109.74 38.55 -12.27
CA PHE A 711 108.37 38.24 -11.87
C PHE A 711 108.38 37.16 -10.78
N ASN A 712 107.47 37.25 -9.82
CA ASN A 712 107.27 36.24 -8.79
C ASN A 712 105.79 36.21 -8.40
N GLN A 713 105.20 35.02 -8.35
CA GLN A 713 103.80 34.82 -7.96
C GLN A 713 103.65 33.49 -7.22
N SER A 714 102.97 33.51 -6.08
CA SER A 714 102.44 32.32 -5.41
C SER A 714 101.10 31.92 -6.01
N ASP A 715 100.74 30.64 -5.92
CA ASP A 715 99.49 30.08 -6.46
C ASP A 715 99.33 30.44 -7.94
N TYR A 716 100.40 30.21 -8.69
CA TYR A 716 100.48 30.57 -10.10
C TYR A 716 99.62 29.63 -10.94
N LEU A 717 98.87 30.20 -11.88
CA LEU A 717 98.09 29.48 -12.90
C LEU A 717 98.55 29.93 -14.28
N ASN A 718 98.28 31.19 -14.64
CA ASN A 718 98.54 31.71 -15.99
C ASN A 718 98.83 33.23 -16.01
N GLN A 719 99.24 33.83 -14.90
CA GLN A 719 99.28 35.28 -14.73
C GLN A 719 100.45 35.97 -15.46
N TRP A 720 101.47 35.24 -15.90
CA TRP A 720 102.65 35.83 -16.54
C TRP A 720 102.55 35.80 -18.06
N CYS A 721 102.33 36.98 -18.63
CA CYS A 721 102.19 37.26 -20.07
C CYS A 721 103.41 38.03 -20.61
N GLY A 722 104.58 37.83 -20.00
CA GLY A 722 105.81 38.50 -20.39
C GLY A 722 105.98 39.93 -19.83
N GLN A 723 105.32 40.26 -18.73
CA GLN A 723 105.49 41.52 -17.99
C GLN A 723 106.51 41.39 -16.84
N ASP A 724 107.08 42.50 -16.39
CA ASP A 724 107.85 42.57 -15.14
C ASP A 724 106.95 42.80 -13.91
N LYS A 725 107.56 42.86 -12.74
CA LYS A 725 106.89 43.10 -11.44
C LYS A 725 106.11 44.42 -11.36
N ASP A 726 106.41 45.39 -12.22
CA ASP A 726 105.75 46.69 -12.29
C ASP A 726 104.71 46.72 -13.45
N ALA A 727 104.38 45.54 -13.99
CA ALA A 727 103.50 45.31 -15.13
C ALA A 727 103.99 45.92 -16.45
N ALA A 728 105.27 46.27 -16.56
CA ALA A 728 105.86 46.74 -17.80
C ALA A 728 106.25 45.57 -18.71
N ASP A 729 106.09 45.75 -20.02
CA ASP A 729 106.42 44.70 -20.98
C ASP A 729 107.92 44.41 -21.02
N LEU A 730 108.28 43.14 -20.80
CA LEU A 730 109.65 42.68 -20.93
C LEU A 730 110.05 42.59 -22.41
N PRO A 731 111.30 42.94 -22.77
CA PRO A 731 111.78 42.88 -24.14
C PRO A 731 111.89 41.43 -24.64
N THR A 732 111.82 41.26 -25.97
CA THR A 732 112.05 39.97 -26.65
C THR A 732 113.36 39.33 -26.18
N GLY A 733 113.30 38.05 -25.81
CA GLY A 733 114.46 37.28 -25.39
C GLY A 733 114.14 36.09 -24.50
N THR A 734 115.19 35.37 -24.11
CA THR A 734 115.08 34.20 -23.22
C THR A 734 115.05 34.65 -21.76
N TYR A 735 114.03 34.17 -21.05
CA TYR A 735 113.86 34.27 -19.60
C TYR A 735 113.99 32.88 -19.00
N PHE A 736 114.43 32.81 -17.75
CA PHE A 736 114.58 31.55 -17.00
C PHE A 736 113.54 31.51 -15.91
N TYR A 737 112.92 30.38 -15.65
CA TYR A 737 111.95 30.25 -14.57
C TYR A 737 112.37 29.21 -13.55
N VAL A 738 111.91 29.40 -12.32
CA VAL A 738 111.97 28.44 -11.23
C VAL A 738 110.55 28.26 -10.72
N ILE A 739 110.02 27.04 -10.83
CA ILE A 739 108.77 26.63 -10.20
C ILE A 739 109.14 25.89 -8.92
N LYS A 740 108.62 26.37 -7.79
CA LYS A 740 108.77 25.71 -6.48
C LYS A 740 107.42 25.18 -6.06
N PHE A 741 107.31 23.87 -5.95
CA PHE A 741 106.07 23.22 -5.60
C PHE A 741 105.91 23.16 -4.09
N SER A 742 104.67 23.37 -3.60
CA SER A 742 104.38 23.19 -2.17
C SER A 742 104.42 21.71 -1.78
N ASN A 743 104.07 20.83 -2.72
CA ASN A 743 104.21 19.37 -2.66
C ASN A 743 104.96 18.88 -3.92
N PRO A 744 105.81 17.84 -3.85
CA PRO A 744 106.56 17.38 -5.01
C PRO A 744 105.62 17.02 -6.19
N ASP A 745 105.85 17.63 -7.36
CA ASP A 745 105.14 17.29 -8.58
C ASP A 745 105.60 15.92 -9.09
N VAL A 746 104.65 15.12 -9.58
CA VAL A 746 104.92 13.74 -10.01
C VAL A 746 105.96 13.63 -11.14
N GLU A 747 106.09 14.65 -11.97
CA GLU A 747 107.03 14.70 -13.10
C GLU A 747 108.28 15.53 -12.76
N PHE A 748 108.10 16.61 -12.01
CA PHE A 748 109.13 17.62 -11.81
C PHE A 748 109.77 17.63 -10.41
N GLY A 749 109.26 16.84 -9.47
CA GLY A 749 109.73 16.80 -8.08
C GLY A 749 109.46 18.11 -7.33
N ASP A 750 110.31 18.44 -6.34
CA ASP A 750 110.13 19.63 -5.49
C ASP A 750 110.36 20.96 -6.23
N LEU A 751 111.09 20.93 -7.34
CA LEU A 751 111.56 22.12 -8.02
C LEU A 751 111.81 21.88 -9.51
N LYS A 752 111.17 22.66 -10.37
CA LYS A 752 111.44 22.71 -11.81
C LYS A 752 112.18 23.99 -12.16
N THR A 753 113.20 23.88 -12.99
CA THR A 753 113.78 25.04 -13.67
C THR A 753 113.70 24.86 -15.18
N GLY A 754 113.66 25.97 -15.90
CA GLY A 754 113.64 25.96 -17.35
C GLY A 754 113.83 27.35 -17.92
N TRP A 755 113.55 27.48 -19.21
CA TRP A 755 113.61 28.74 -19.93
C TRP A 755 112.37 28.90 -20.79
N ILE A 756 112.05 30.15 -21.11
CA ILE A 756 110.95 30.52 -22.00
C ILE A 756 111.39 31.67 -22.88
N TYR A 757 111.11 31.57 -24.18
CA TYR A 757 111.41 32.61 -25.14
C TYR A 757 110.20 33.54 -25.29
N LEU A 758 110.35 34.79 -24.86
CA LEU A 758 109.33 35.82 -25.05
C LEU A 758 109.55 36.49 -26.40
N ASN A 759 108.57 36.41 -27.31
CA ASN A 759 108.58 37.08 -28.60
C ASN A 759 107.52 38.19 -28.65
N ARG A 760 107.96 39.46 -28.70
CA ARG A 760 107.07 40.63 -28.83
C ARG A 760 106.93 41.15 -30.26
N GLU A 761 107.69 40.60 -31.21
CA GLU A 761 107.59 41.04 -32.60
C GLU A 761 106.43 40.30 -33.29
N SER A 762 105.50 41.08 -33.84
CA SER A 762 104.45 40.61 -34.73
C SER A 762 105.08 39.83 -35.88
N ASN A 763 104.81 38.53 -35.97
CA ASN A 763 104.95 37.81 -37.24
C ASN A 763 103.69 38.01 -38.07
#